data_AF-A0A2M8QJY2-F1
#
_entry.id   AF-A0A2M8QJY2-F1
#
_cell.length_a   1.000
_cell.length_b   1.000
_cell.length_c   1.000
_cell.angle_alpha   90.00
_cell.angle_beta   90.00
_cell.angle_gamma   90.00
#
_symmetry.space_group_name_H-M   'P 1'
#
loop_
_entity.id
_entity.type
_entity.pdbx_description
1 polymer ?
#
loop_
_entity_poly.entity_id
_entity_poly.type
_entity_poly.pdbx_seq_one_letter_code
_entity_poly.pdbx_strand_id
1 'polypeptide(L)'
;MNSFDDLPKRDHNHTLEDEAESAFQALISQSPNFVSQRSDRKDYGTDFQIEVVADGQATNVRLHVQLKGTERTLNADGSLSISVERTNLNYLIAQPYSFYVAYHAPTKSLRVSFVEAVLRRYEHNSKNWTEQQTITVPFTKELTLERLGRLADLARSGLRISRDRRIAQSTAPFEAMPGMLRTAMPELHVPEDPVIAAQLAKQLYDGGADRVLSGAFEQFRAVLGANSDAMGFCYMAEINLGLGFQLPNTQRIEAALEHFRSKLQTGRYQVGSLLYTIGNALSALDREEEAKTMYIAALGDPDFTEEAHMAAQCYKNLGTSLERLGQEDIAAEHYREALRLSPGLPEAHNALAHYHHRNGRYEEALEAFDRVVFTERQLGRPSAISGWRTNILFMLGDGRGAFREINTLLSEADDVLWIWPWCARQVAAFGRTSVKNARQALLFWDRFLTAHPDLSRAHAEWLLTSFYLRSVGEDVGDYATFRQVFDRHIVHIDPDDAALPWDRLGHWAQDESDWGEAERCYRKAYDLAGGHFGYCLGTALNFLGRFEECRPIMIEQAERLQPDAMSWFQLGVANGNTGRTPEAVAAYEKAIALDPDYDLAMFNLGGIHWNNGDLVAATRVWRQAIERFPDHALVADIRARMPLLF
;
A
#
# COMPACT_ATOMS: atom_id res chain seq x y z
N MET A 1 17.13 -24.50 -87.11
CA MET A 1 17.24 -23.46 -86.08
C MET A 1 15.92 -22.71 -86.02
N ASN A 2 15.15 -22.95 -84.96
CA ASN A 2 14.16 -22.03 -84.41
C ASN A 2 14.19 -22.28 -82.89
N SER A 3 15.24 -21.77 -82.24
CA SER A 3 15.53 -21.97 -80.82
C SER A 3 14.91 -20.87 -79.95
N PHE A 4 13.70 -20.39 -80.29
CA PHE A 4 13.07 -19.25 -79.61
C PHE A 4 11.57 -19.43 -79.27
N ASP A 5 10.95 -20.58 -79.55
CA ASP A 5 9.53 -20.84 -79.22
C ASP A 5 9.32 -21.65 -77.91
N ASP A 6 10.38 -22.10 -77.25
CA ASP A 6 10.34 -22.79 -75.94
C ASP A 6 10.77 -21.87 -74.79
N LEU A 7 10.28 -20.62 -74.77
CA LEU A 7 10.28 -19.87 -73.52
C LEU A 7 9.21 -20.48 -72.61
N PRO A 8 9.52 -20.75 -71.32
CA PRO A 8 8.52 -21.28 -70.40
C PRO A 8 7.32 -20.34 -70.37
N LYS A 9 6.18 -20.80 -70.89
CA LYS A 9 4.90 -20.14 -70.65
C LYS A 9 4.72 -20.14 -69.13
N ARG A 10 4.61 -18.95 -68.52
CA ARG A 10 4.33 -18.82 -67.09
C ARG A 10 3.17 -19.75 -66.75
N ASP A 11 3.37 -20.65 -65.79
CA ASP A 11 2.33 -21.52 -65.25
C ASP A 11 1.09 -20.66 -64.91
N HIS A 12 -0.12 -21.13 -65.20
CA HIS A 12 -1.39 -20.44 -64.89
C HIS A 12 -1.47 -20.02 -63.41
N ASN A 13 -0.83 -20.80 -62.53
CA ASN A 13 -0.67 -20.46 -61.12
C ASN A 13 0.11 -19.14 -60.90
N HIS A 14 1.10 -18.81 -61.72
CA HIS A 14 1.85 -17.56 -61.61
C HIS A 14 0.99 -16.33 -61.96
N THR A 15 0.08 -16.44 -62.92
CA THR A 15 -0.83 -15.33 -63.28
C THR A 15 -1.82 -15.05 -62.16
N LEU A 16 -2.37 -16.11 -61.56
CA LEU A 16 -3.31 -15.99 -60.45
C LEU A 16 -2.66 -15.38 -59.18
N GLU A 17 -1.40 -15.74 -58.90
CA GLU A 17 -0.65 -15.14 -57.80
C GLU A 17 -0.22 -13.69 -58.12
N ASP A 18 0.08 -13.34 -59.37
CA ASP A 18 0.33 -11.95 -59.80
C ASP A 18 -0.89 -11.05 -59.55
N GLU A 19 -2.09 -11.55 -59.85
CA GLU A 19 -3.34 -10.85 -59.57
C GLU A 19 -3.60 -10.72 -58.06
N ALA A 20 -3.38 -11.79 -57.30
CA ALA A 20 -3.53 -11.78 -55.86
C ALA A 20 -2.63 -10.73 -55.20
N GLU A 21 -1.34 -10.73 -55.54
CA GLU A 21 -0.36 -9.76 -55.03
C GLU A 21 -0.74 -8.33 -55.39
N SER A 22 -1.13 -8.08 -56.64
CA SER A 22 -1.54 -6.77 -57.11
C SER A 22 -2.78 -6.26 -56.35
N ALA A 23 -3.79 -7.11 -56.15
CA ALA A 23 -4.98 -6.76 -55.40
C ALA A 23 -4.66 -6.46 -53.93
N PHE A 24 -3.83 -7.29 -53.30
CA PHE A 24 -3.45 -7.10 -51.90
C PHE A 24 -2.61 -5.83 -51.69
N GLN A 25 -1.61 -5.59 -52.55
CA GLN A 25 -0.80 -4.37 -52.50
C GLN A 25 -1.65 -3.12 -52.73
N ALA A 26 -2.61 -3.16 -53.67
CA ALA A 26 -3.53 -2.06 -53.90
C ALA A 26 -4.38 -1.74 -52.66
N LEU A 27 -4.86 -2.77 -51.94
CA LEU A 27 -5.61 -2.58 -50.69
C LEU A 27 -4.73 -2.00 -49.58
N ILE A 28 -3.52 -2.53 -49.39
CA ILE A 28 -2.57 -2.04 -48.37
C ILE A 28 -2.16 -0.59 -48.65
N SER A 29 -1.95 -0.22 -49.91
CA SER A 29 -1.55 1.14 -50.31
C SER A 29 -2.66 2.18 -50.07
N GLN A 30 -3.92 1.75 -50.05
CA GLN A 30 -5.07 2.59 -49.69
C GLN A 30 -5.29 2.68 -48.18
N SER A 31 -4.68 1.80 -47.39
CA SER A 31 -4.78 1.83 -45.94
C SER A 31 -3.79 2.83 -45.36
N PRO A 32 -4.23 3.82 -44.56
CA PRO A 32 -3.30 4.72 -43.87
C PRO A 32 -2.55 4.03 -42.72
N ASN A 33 -2.94 2.79 -42.37
CA ASN A 33 -2.51 2.10 -41.16
C ASN A 33 -1.40 1.08 -41.38
N PHE A 34 -1.02 0.80 -42.64
CA PHE A 34 -0.02 -0.21 -42.96
C PHE A 34 0.88 0.23 -44.11
N VAL A 35 2.14 -0.20 -44.08
CA VAL A 35 3.06 -0.15 -45.21
C VAL A 35 3.57 -1.56 -45.52
N SER A 36 3.82 -1.86 -46.79
CA SER A 36 4.46 -3.11 -47.20
C SER A 36 5.97 -3.02 -46.97
N GLN A 37 6.58 -4.05 -46.36
CA GLN A 37 8.03 -4.10 -46.10
C GLN A 37 8.75 -5.12 -46.98
N ARG A 38 8.20 -6.33 -47.06
CA ARG A 38 8.81 -7.44 -47.78
C ARG A 38 7.71 -8.36 -48.31
N SER A 39 7.92 -8.86 -49.52
CA SER A 39 7.21 -10.02 -50.04
C SER A 39 8.23 -11.08 -50.47
N ASP A 40 7.92 -12.34 -50.24
CA ASP A 40 8.71 -13.49 -50.68
C ASP A 40 7.75 -14.48 -51.36
N ARG A 41 7.87 -14.61 -52.67
CA ARG A 41 7.02 -15.50 -53.46
C ARG A 41 7.55 -16.92 -53.37
N LYS A 42 6.64 -17.86 -53.08
CA LYS A 42 6.90 -19.29 -52.95
C LYS A 42 5.97 -20.08 -53.85
N ASP A 43 6.29 -21.35 -54.06
CA ASP A 43 5.46 -22.24 -54.90
C ASP A 43 4.06 -22.48 -54.31
N TYR A 44 3.87 -22.18 -53.01
CA TYR A 44 2.62 -22.39 -52.28
C TYR A 44 1.78 -21.12 -52.06
N GLY A 45 2.26 -19.95 -52.52
CA GLY A 45 1.67 -18.62 -52.30
C GLY A 45 2.74 -17.56 -52.00
N THR A 46 2.33 -16.37 -51.57
CA THR A 46 3.25 -15.26 -51.28
C THR A 46 3.22 -14.88 -49.81
N ASP A 47 4.38 -14.89 -49.18
CA ASP A 47 4.58 -14.47 -47.79
C ASP A 47 4.82 -12.95 -47.78
N PHE A 48 3.90 -12.19 -47.18
CA PHE A 48 3.96 -10.74 -47.02
C PHE A 48 4.28 -10.36 -45.56
N GLN A 49 5.10 -9.33 -45.41
CA GLN A 49 5.25 -8.59 -44.16
C GLN A 49 4.70 -7.19 -44.35
N ILE A 50 3.63 -6.89 -43.62
CA ILE A 50 3.08 -5.54 -43.51
C ILE A 50 3.46 -4.96 -42.16
N GLU A 51 3.83 -3.69 -42.15
CA GLU A 51 4.22 -2.97 -40.94
C GLU A 51 3.17 -1.94 -40.60
N VAL A 52 2.75 -1.93 -39.33
CA VAL A 52 1.74 -0.99 -38.84
C VAL A 52 2.30 0.44 -38.88
N VAL A 53 1.44 1.41 -39.15
CA VAL A 53 1.75 2.84 -39.14
C VAL A 53 1.08 3.50 -37.94
N ALA A 54 1.81 4.39 -37.25
CA ALA A 54 1.29 5.26 -36.20
C ALA A 54 1.79 6.68 -36.45
N ASP A 55 0.91 7.68 -36.34
CA ASP A 55 1.23 9.10 -36.54
C ASP A 55 1.98 9.38 -37.86
N GLY A 56 1.65 8.64 -38.92
CA GLY A 56 2.26 8.76 -40.25
C GLY A 56 3.64 8.10 -40.39
N GLN A 57 4.13 7.39 -39.37
CA GLN A 57 5.41 6.68 -39.41
C GLN A 57 5.24 5.16 -39.26
N ALA A 58 6.01 4.38 -40.02
CA ALA A 58 6.08 2.93 -39.88
C ALA A 58 6.68 2.54 -38.51
N THR A 59 6.22 1.45 -37.91
CA THR A 59 6.37 1.20 -36.47
C THR A 59 7.26 0.04 -36.00
N ASN A 60 8.05 -0.71 -36.75
CA ASN A 60 8.64 -1.99 -36.29
C ASN A 60 7.63 -3.09 -35.86
N VAL A 61 6.32 -2.83 -35.90
CA VAL A 61 5.27 -3.84 -35.66
C VAL A 61 4.91 -4.50 -36.97
N ARG A 62 5.30 -5.77 -37.14
CA ARG A 62 5.09 -6.50 -38.39
C ARG A 62 4.06 -7.60 -38.21
N LEU A 63 3.08 -7.62 -39.11
CA LEU A 63 2.14 -8.71 -39.24
C LEU A 63 2.56 -9.55 -40.44
N HIS A 64 2.53 -10.86 -40.27
CA HIS A 64 2.81 -11.78 -41.34
C HIS A 64 1.50 -12.15 -42.03
N VAL A 65 1.55 -12.18 -43.35
CA VAL A 65 0.38 -12.49 -44.19
C VAL A 65 0.78 -13.56 -45.18
N GLN A 66 0.06 -14.68 -45.19
CA GLN A 66 0.17 -15.64 -46.28
C GLN A 66 -0.94 -15.37 -47.28
N LEU A 67 -0.57 -14.92 -48.47
CA LEU A 67 -1.47 -14.63 -49.58
C LEU A 67 -1.51 -15.81 -50.56
N LYS A 68 -2.70 -16.14 -51.02
CA LYS A 68 -2.90 -17.17 -52.06
C LYS A 68 -4.04 -16.82 -53.01
N GLY A 69 -3.82 -17.01 -54.30
CA GLY A 69 -4.87 -16.89 -55.31
C GLY A 69 -5.71 -18.16 -55.45
N THR A 70 -7.00 -18.03 -55.75
CA THR A 70 -7.86 -19.18 -56.07
C THR A 70 -9.01 -18.87 -57.03
N GLU A 71 -9.34 -19.86 -57.87
CA GLU A 71 -10.50 -19.87 -58.78
C GLU A 71 -11.61 -20.82 -58.30
N ARG A 72 -11.47 -21.41 -57.10
CA ARG A 72 -12.46 -22.36 -56.56
C ARG A 72 -13.81 -21.69 -56.35
N THR A 73 -14.89 -22.41 -56.67
CA THR A 73 -16.25 -21.97 -56.36
C THR A 73 -16.45 -21.82 -54.86
N LEU A 74 -17.22 -20.79 -54.47
CA LEU A 74 -17.64 -20.60 -53.09
C LEU A 74 -18.52 -21.77 -52.62
N ASN A 75 -18.43 -22.07 -51.33
CA ASN A 75 -19.29 -23.01 -50.63
C ASN A 75 -20.74 -22.49 -50.61
N ALA A 76 -21.71 -23.35 -50.28
CA ALA A 76 -23.13 -22.99 -50.23
C ALA A 76 -23.45 -21.87 -49.21
N ASP A 77 -22.64 -21.72 -48.16
CA ASP A 77 -22.72 -20.66 -47.16
C ASP A 77 -21.96 -19.37 -47.59
N GLY A 78 -21.47 -19.34 -48.83
CA GLY A 78 -20.69 -18.24 -49.38
C GLY A 78 -19.24 -18.20 -48.89
N SER A 79 -18.77 -19.16 -48.09
CA SER A 79 -17.38 -19.24 -47.63
C SER A 79 -16.44 -19.85 -48.67
N LEU A 80 -15.13 -19.74 -48.45
CA LEU A 80 -14.10 -20.35 -49.28
C LEU A 80 -13.20 -21.23 -48.41
N SER A 81 -12.78 -22.40 -48.90
CA SER A 81 -11.89 -23.31 -48.16
C SER A 81 -10.68 -23.71 -49.00
N ILE A 82 -9.49 -23.34 -48.51
CA ILE A 82 -8.22 -23.61 -49.20
C ILE A 82 -7.38 -24.55 -48.34
N SER A 83 -6.82 -25.59 -48.96
CA SER A 83 -5.82 -26.44 -48.34
C SER A 83 -4.45 -25.77 -48.46
N VAL A 84 -3.77 -25.57 -47.33
CA VAL A 84 -2.41 -25.01 -47.26
C VAL A 84 -1.49 -25.99 -46.54
N GLU A 85 -0.20 -25.93 -46.82
CA GLU A 85 0.78 -26.72 -46.06
C GLU A 85 0.78 -26.27 -44.59
N ARG A 86 0.83 -27.23 -43.67
CA ARG A 86 0.84 -26.97 -42.23
C ARG A 86 2.10 -26.20 -41.80
N THR A 87 3.21 -26.35 -42.52
CA THR A 87 4.45 -25.57 -42.36
C THR A 87 4.22 -24.06 -42.47
N ASN A 88 3.28 -23.62 -43.31
CA ASN A 88 2.98 -22.20 -43.49
C ASN A 88 2.35 -21.59 -42.24
N LEU A 89 1.72 -22.41 -41.39
CA LEU A 89 1.19 -21.97 -40.11
C LEU A 89 2.32 -21.58 -39.14
N ASN A 90 3.48 -22.24 -39.21
CA ASN A 90 4.64 -21.90 -38.36
C ASN A 90 5.15 -20.47 -38.64
N TYR A 91 5.09 -20.02 -39.89
CA TYR A 91 5.48 -18.66 -40.28
C TYR A 91 4.55 -17.59 -39.67
N LEU A 92 3.25 -17.88 -39.62
CA LEU A 92 2.25 -16.94 -39.11
C LEU A 92 2.11 -16.99 -37.58
N ILE A 93 2.26 -18.17 -36.94
CA ILE A 93 2.20 -18.30 -35.47
C ILE A 93 3.29 -17.47 -34.79
N ALA A 94 4.42 -17.22 -35.47
CA ALA A 94 5.55 -16.49 -34.91
C ALA A 94 5.24 -15.01 -34.56
N GLN A 95 4.18 -14.42 -35.12
CA GLN A 95 3.79 -13.03 -34.85
C GLN A 95 2.28 -12.93 -34.55
N PRO A 96 1.88 -12.32 -33.41
CA PRO A 96 0.47 -12.09 -33.10
C PRO A 96 -0.27 -11.36 -34.21
N TYR A 97 -1.55 -11.69 -34.37
CA TYR A 97 -2.45 -11.08 -35.37
C TYR A 97 -2.08 -11.34 -36.83
N SER A 98 -1.19 -12.29 -37.10
CA SER A 98 -0.88 -12.75 -38.46
C SER A 98 -2.05 -13.55 -39.05
N PHE A 99 -2.21 -13.47 -40.37
CA PHE A 99 -3.42 -13.98 -41.02
C PHE A 99 -3.18 -14.51 -42.43
N TYR A 100 -4.14 -15.29 -42.90
CA TYR A 100 -4.23 -15.76 -44.27
C TYR A 100 -5.09 -14.80 -45.09
N VAL A 101 -4.70 -14.59 -46.34
CA VAL A 101 -5.50 -13.89 -47.34
C VAL A 101 -5.70 -14.79 -48.56
N ALA A 102 -6.94 -14.90 -49.00
CA ALA A 102 -7.30 -15.56 -50.23
C ALA A 102 -7.83 -14.53 -51.24
N TYR A 103 -7.18 -14.42 -52.40
CA TYR A 103 -7.74 -13.68 -53.54
C TYR A 103 -8.65 -14.61 -54.34
N HIS A 104 -9.94 -14.29 -54.38
CA HIS A 104 -10.94 -15.05 -55.14
C HIS A 104 -11.15 -14.38 -56.50
N ALA A 105 -10.47 -14.89 -57.52
CA ALA A 105 -10.42 -14.32 -58.87
C ALA A 105 -11.80 -14.11 -59.52
N PRO A 106 -12.78 -15.04 -59.40
CA PRO A 106 -14.10 -14.84 -60.01
C PRO A 106 -14.85 -13.59 -59.51
N THR A 107 -14.65 -13.22 -58.24
CA THR A 107 -15.29 -12.03 -57.65
C THR A 107 -14.35 -10.84 -57.51
N LYS A 108 -13.05 -11.02 -57.79
CA LYS A 108 -11.99 -10.05 -57.53
C LYS A 108 -11.99 -9.52 -56.09
N SER A 109 -12.24 -10.41 -55.13
CA SER A 109 -12.32 -10.06 -53.69
C SER A 109 -11.15 -10.67 -52.92
N LEU A 110 -10.69 -9.95 -51.90
CA LEU A 110 -9.74 -10.46 -50.91
C LEU A 110 -10.51 -10.92 -49.68
N ARG A 111 -10.25 -12.15 -49.23
CA ARG A 111 -10.89 -12.74 -48.06
C ARG A 111 -9.85 -13.09 -47.02
N VAL A 112 -10.23 -13.03 -45.74
CA VAL A 112 -9.30 -13.19 -44.62
C VAL A 112 -9.69 -14.33 -43.70
N SER A 113 -8.68 -15.01 -43.17
CA SER A 113 -8.80 -15.95 -42.05
C SER A 113 -7.63 -15.75 -41.09
N PHE A 114 -7.92 -15.63 -39.79
CA PHE A 114 -6.88 -15.49 -38.78
C PHE A 114 -6.34 -16.85 -38.35
N VAL A 115 -5.06 -16.90 -38.00
CA VAL A 115 -4.37 -18.12 -37.55
C VAL A 115 -5.10 -18.76 -36.36
N GLU A 116 -5.53 -17.96 -35.39
CA GLU A 116 -6.17 -18.48 -34.18
C GLU A 116 -7.52 -19.16 -34.49
N ALA A 117 -8.32 -18.58 -35.39
CA ALA A 117 -9.57 -19.18 -35.83
C ALA A 117 -9.34 -20.54 -36.52
N VAL A 118 -8.22 -20.69 -37.25
CA VAL A 118 -7.82 -21.98 -37.84
C VAL A 118 -7.42 -22.96 -36.74
N LEU A 119 -6.56 -22.57 -35.80
CA LEU A 119 -6.09 -23.43 -34.70
C LEU A 119 -7.24 -23.97 -33.84
N ARG A 120 -8.13 -23.08 -33.37
CA ARG A 120 -9.28 -23.45 -32.53
C ARG A 120 -10.22 -24.44 -33.23
N ARG A 121 -10.40 -24.31 -34.55
CA ARG A 121 -11.22 -25.26 -35.31
C ARG A 121 -10.64 -26.67 -35.27
N TYR A 122 -9.32 -26.82 -35.29
CA TYR A 122 -8.69 -28.13 -35.20
C TYR A 122 -8.71 -28.70 -33.78
N GLU A 123 -8.52 -27.85 -32.77
CA GLU A 123 -8.67 -28.23 -31.36
C GLU A 123 -10.08 -28.77 -31.04
N HIS A 124 -11.13 -28.10 -31.53
CA HIS A 124 -12.51 -28.51 -31.30
C HIS A 124 -12.90 -29.80 -32.03
N ASN A 125 -12.28 -30.08 -33.17
CA ASN A 125 -12.52 -31.31 -33.94
C ASN A 125 -11.69 -32.51 -33.46
N SER A 126 -11.00 -32.39 -32.31
CA SER A 126 -10.08 -33.39 -31.75
C SER A 126 -9.00 -33.88 -32.72
N LYS A 127 -8.66 -33.07 -33.73
CA LYS A 127 -7.59 -33.37 -34.68
C LYS A 127 -6.36 -32.62 -34.23
N ASN A 128 -5.29 -33.35 -33.92
CA ASN A 128 -4.01 -32.73 -33.64
C ASN A 128 -3.46 -32.09 -34.92
N TRP A 129 -3.53 -30.75 -35.01
CA TRP A 129 -3.12 -30.03 -36.20
C TRP A 129 -1.61 -30.17 -36.47
N THR A 130 -0.80 -30.42 -35.43
CA THR A 130 0.66 -30.62 -35.56
C THR A 130 1.01 -31.89 -36.32
N GLU A 131 0.13 -32.88 -36.34
CA GLU A 131 0.31 -34.17 -37.02
C GLU A 131 -0.14 -34.13 -38.50
N GLN A 132 -0.75 -33.03 -38.94
CA GLN A 132 -1.25 -32.89 -40.30
C GLN A 132 -0.13 -32.41 -41.26
N GLN A 133 -0.15 -32.94 -42.49
CA GLN A 133 0.69 -32.41 -43.58
C GLN A 133 0.09 -31.13 -44.16
N THR A 134 -1.23 -31.05 -44.25
CA THR A 134 -1.97 -29.89 -44.75
C THR A 134 -3.09 -29.51 -43.79
N ILE A 135 -3.41 -28.22 -43.74
CA ILE A 135 -4.54 -27.68 -42.98
C ILE A 135 -5.52 -26.98 -43.94
N THR A 136 -6.80 -27.09 -43.65
CA THR A 136 -7.86 -26.41 -44.40
C THR A 136 -8.17 -25.08 -43.72
N VAL A 137 -7.90 -23.99 -44.42
CA VAL A 137 -8.16 -22.62 -43.96
C VAL A 137 -9.50 -22.15 -44.52
N PRO A 138 -10.50 -21.85 -43.67
CA PRO A 138 -11.78 -21.29 -44.09
C PRO A 138 -11.73 -19.76 -44.15
N PHE A 139 -12.17 -19.18 -45.26
CA PHE A 139 -12.29 -17.74 -45.47
C PHE A 139 -13.76 -17.35 -45.53
N THR A 140 -14.27 -16.81 -44.43
CA THR A 140 -15.69 -16.45 -44.27
C THR A 140 -15.95 -14.96 -44.38
N LYS A 141 -14.91 -14.12 -44.24
CA LYS A 141 -15.03 -12.65 -44.21
C LYS A 141 -14.18 -12.01 -45.31
N GLU A 142 -14.69 -10.94 -45.91
CA GLU A 142 -13.88 -10.09 -46.79
C GLU A 142 -12.90 -9.23 -45.99
N LEU A 143 -11.74 -8.98 -46.61
CA LEU A 143 -10.71 -8.09 -46.08
C LEU A 143 -10.96 -6.67 -46.61
N THR A 144 -11.43 -5.78 -45.74
CA THR A 144 -11.78 -4.40 -46.05
C THR A 144 -10.82 -3.41 -45.37
N LEU A 145 -10.81 -2.15 -45.82
CA LEU A 145 -10.04 -1.07 -45.17
C LEU A 145 -10.44 -0.89 -43.69
N GLU A 146 -11.73 -1.01 -43.38
CA GLU A 146 -12.23 -0.95 -42.00
C GLU A 146 -11.67 -2.09 -41.13
N ARG A 147 -11.58 -3.31 -41.68
CA ARG A 147 -11.02 -4.47 -40.96
C ARG A 147 -9.51 -4.32 -40.77
N LEU A 148 -8.80 -3.80 -41.76
CA LEU A 148 -7.38 -3.44 -41.62
C LEU A 148 -7.19 -2.35 -40.55
N GLY A 149 -8.07 -1.34 -40.49
CA GLY A 149 -8.06 -0.33 -39.44
C GLY A 149 -8.16 -0.94 -38.04
N ARG A 150 -9.16 -1.78 -37.80
CA ARG A 150 -9.32 -2.49 -36.51
C ARG A 150 -8.12 -3.37 -36.16
N LEU A 151 -7.57 -4.07 -37.15
CA LEU A 151 -6.39 -4.91 -36.95
C LEU A 151 -5.15 -4.08 -36.58
N ALA A 152 -4.98 -2.91 -37.20
CA ALA A 152 -3.90 -1.99 -36.85
C ALA A 152 -4.08 -1.40 -35.45
N ASP A 153 -5.29 -1.06 -35.04
CA ASP A 153 -5.58 -0.59 -33.67
C ASP A 153 -5.26 -1.69 -32.63
N LEU A 154 -5.67 -2.92 -32.92
CA LEU A 154 -5.40 -4.09 -32.07
C LEU A 154 -3.89 -4.39 -31.96
N ALA A 155 -3.17 -4.36 -33.08
CA ALA A 155 -1.72 -4.56 -33.09
C ALA A 155 -0.98 -3.44 -32.35
N ARG A 156 -1.37 -2.17 -32.54
CA ARG A 156 -0.76 -1.01 -31.83
C ARG A 156 -0.96 -1.09 -30.33
N SER A 157 -2.18 -1.41 -29.89
CA SER A 157 -2.54 -1.45 -28.47
C SER A 157 -1.76 -2.53 -27.70
N GLY A 158 -1.70 -3.75 -28.22
CA GLY A 158 -0.92 -4.83 -27.59
C GLY A 158 0.56 -4.53 -27.45
N LEU A 159 1.15 -3.80 -28.41
CA LEU A 159 2.59 -3.55 -28.44
C LEU A 159 3.02 -2.32 -27.67
N ARG A 160 2.16 -1.31 -27.53
CA ARG A 160 2.42 -0.21 -26.60
C ARG A 160 2.62 -0.74 -25.18
N ILE A 161 1.80 -1.71 -24.77
CA ILE A 161 1.90 -2.37 -23.45
C ILE A 161 3.24 -3.10 -23.30
N SER A 162 3.64 -3.90 -24.31
CA SER A 162 4.90 -4.65 -24.30
C SER A 162 6.13 -3.74 -24.32
N ARG A 163 6.08 -2.64 -25.08
CA ARG A 163 7.15 -1.63 -25.16
C ARG A 163 7.29 -0.89 -23.84
N ASP A 164 6.21 -0.33 -23.32
CA ASP A 164 6.23 0.49 -22.10
C ASP A 164 6.73 -0.34 -20.91
N ARG A 165 6.37 -1.62 -20.86
CA ARG A 165 6.92 -2.59 -19.89
C ARG A 165 8.43 -2.80 -20.05
N ARG A 166 8.91 -3.04 -21.27
CA ARG A 166 10.35 -3.23 -21.54
C ARG A 166 11.16 -1.99 -21.17
N ILE A 167 10.65 -0.80 -21.51
CA ILE A 167 11.26 0.47 -21.11
C ILE A 167 11.34 0.53 -19.59
N ALA A 168 10.21 0.35 -18.89
CA ALA A 168 10.16 0.40 -17.43
C ALA A 168 11.16 -0.60 -16.81
N GLN A 169 11.23 -1.84 -17.30
CA GLN A 169 12.17 -2.85 -16.80
C GLN A 169 13.63 -2.48 -17.07
N SER A 170 13.93 -1.87 -18.22
CA SER A 170 15.30 -1.49 -18.59
C SER A 170 15.81 -0.24 -17.87
N THR A 171 14.91 0.61 -17.39
CA THR A 171 15.25 1.87 -16.72
C THR A 171 15.10 1.82 -15.20
N ALA A 172 14.54 0.73 -14.66
CA ALA A 172 14.34 0.59 -13.23
C ALA A 172 15.64 0.27 -12.47
N PRO A 173 15.84 0.84 -11.27
CA PRO A 173 16.91 0.42 -10.38
C PRO A 173 16.72 -1.03 -9.93
N PHE A 174 17.82 -1.74 -9.63
CA PHE A 174 17.79 -3.16 -9.29
C PHE A 174 16.85 -3.46 -8.10
N GLU A 175 16.81 -2.56 -7.12
CA GLU A 175 15.96 -2.63 -5.93
C GLU A 175 14.47 -2.58 -6.26
N ALA A 176 14.08 -1.96 -7.38
CA ALA A 176 12.68 -1.90 -7.83
C ALA A 176 12.26 -3.15 -8.63
N MET A 177 13.20 -3.95 -9.12
CA MET A 177 12.92 -5.10 -10.00
C MET A 177 12.01 -6.16 -9.35
N PRO A 178 12.17 -6.56 -8.08
CA PRO A 178 11.27 -7.53 -7.45
C PRO A 178 9.82 -7.01 -7.38
N GLY A 179 9.62 -5.74 -7.04
CA GLY A 179 8.30 -5.11 -7.03
C GLY A 179 7.67 -5.07 -8.41
N MET A 180 8.46 -4.71 -9.42
CA MET A 180 8.00 -4.69 -10.81
C MET A 180 7.60 -6.06 -11.32
N LEU A 181 8.40 -7.10 -11.05
CA LEU A 181 8.09 -8.48 -11.41
C LEU A 181 6.82 -8.98 -10.70
N ARG A 182 6.63 -8.65 -9.42
CA ARG A 182 5.40 -8.98 -8.68
C ARG A 182 4.15 -8.32 -9.26
N THR A 183 4.28 -7.10 -9.79
CA THR A 183 3.16 -6.36 -10.41
C THR A 183 3.02 -6.59 -11.91
N ALA A 184 3.93 -7.33 -12.53
CA ALA A 184 3.94 -7.53 -13.97
C ALA A 184 2.74 -8.38 -14.39
N MET A 185 1.95 -7.85 -15.32
CA MET A 185 0.78 -8.56 -15.84
C MET A 185 1.16 -9.49 -16.99
N PRO A 186 0.56 -10.69 -17.11
CA PRO A 186 0.74 -11.51 -18.30
C PRO A 186 0.28 -10.73 -19.56
N GLU A 187 0.99 -10.91 -20.68
CA GLU A 187 0.50 -10.37 -21.96
C GLU A 187 -0.74 -11.18 -22.37
N LEU A 188 -1.88 -10.50 -22.50
CA LEU A 188 -3.11 -11.12 -22.99
C LEU A 188 -3.21 -10.92 -24.51
N HIS A 189 -3.32 -12.03 -25.23
CA HIS A 189 -3.76 -12.00 -26.62
C HIS A 189 -5.29 -11.88 -26.66
N VAL A 190 -5.80 -10.80 -27.26
CA VAL A 190 -7.24 -10.60 -27.48
C VAL A 190 -7.57 -11.04 -28.91
N PRO A 191 -8.44 -12.04 -29.11
CA PRO A 191 -8.77 -12.55 -30.44
C PRO A 191 -9.45 -11.49 -31.32
N GLU A 192 -9.21 -11.55 -32.64
CA GLU A 192 -9.77 -10.58 -33.59
C GLU A 192 -11.26 -10.82 -33.90
N ASP A 193 -11.77 -12.01 -33.55
CA ASP A 193 -13.19 -12.32 -33.67
C ASP A 193 -13.98 -11.71 -32.50
N PRO A 194 -14.96 -10.81 -32.74
CA PRO A 194 -15.70 -10.17 -31.67
C PRO A 194 -16.49 -11.10 -30.76
N VAL A 195 -16.97 -12.25 -31.27
CA VAL A 195 -17.73 -13.22 -30.46
C VAL A 195 -16.80 -13.88 -29.45
N ILE A 196 -15.60 -14.26 -29.91
CA ILE A 196 -14.59 -14.88 -29.06
C ILE A 196 -14.04 -13.87 -28.05
N ALA A 197 -13.74 -12.64 -28.49
CA ALA A 197 -13.29 -11.58 -27.60
C ALA A 197 -14.33 -11.26 -26.52
N ALA A 198 -15.62 -11.25 -26.86
CA ALA A 198 -16.70 -11.06 -25.88
C ALA A 198 -16.76 -12.19 -24.84
N GLN A 199 -16.59 -13.44 -25.27
CA GLN A 199 -16.51 -14.59 -24.37
C GLN A 199 -15.29 -14.52 -23.44
N LEU A 200 -14.13 -14.15 -23.97
CA LEU A 200 -12.91 -13.97 -23.19
C LEU A 200 -13.08 -12.84 -22.16
N ALA A 201 -13.64 -11.70 -22.56
CA ALA A 201 -13.89 -10.58 -21.64
C ALA A 201 -14.80 -10.99 -20.47
N LYS A 202 -15.88 -11.71 -20.78
CA LYS A 202 -16.79 -12.26 -19.76
C LYS A 202 -16.08 -13.25 -18.84
N GLN A 203 -15.34 -14.21 -19.39
CA GLN A 203 -14.61 -15.21 -18.59
C GLN A 203 -13.59 -14.56 -17.65
N LEU A 204 -12.87 -13.55 -18.12
CA LEU A 204 -11.92 -12.80 -17.31
C LEU A 204 -12.63 -12.03 -16.19
N TYR A 205 -13.76 -11.39 -16.49
CA TYR A 205 -14.54 -10.64 -15.51
C TYR A 205 -15.12 -11.57 -14.44
N ASP A 206 -15.79 -12.65 -14.85
CA ASP A 206 -16.33 -13.67 -13.94
C ASP A 206 -15.20 -14.32 -13.10
N GLY A 207 -13.98 -14.38 -13.64
CA GLY A 207 -12.77 -14.84 -12.97
C GLY A 207 -12.15 -13.85 -11.98
N GLY A 208 -12.62 -12.59 -11.94
CA GLY A 208 -12.05 -11.51 -11.12
C GLY A 208 -10.74 -10.94 -11.67
N ALA A 209 -10.45 -11.11 -12.95
CA ALA A 209 -9.22 -10.68 -13.59
C ALA A 209 -9.28 -9.20 -14.04
N ASP A 210 -9.77 -8.31 -13.17
CA ASP A 210 -10.04 -6.91 -13.49
C ASP A 210 -8.79 -6.17 -13.99
N ARG A 211 -7.63 -6.42 -13.38
CA ARG A 211 -6.35 -5.83 -13.83
C ARG A 211 -5.98 -6.30 -15.24
N VAL A 212 -6.27 -7.55 -15.59
CA VAL A 212 -5.99 -8.10 -16.93
C VAL A 212 -6.89 -7.43 -17.96
N LEU A 213 -8.18 -7.27 -17.64
CA LEU A 213 -9.13 -6.53 -18.48
C LEU A 213 -8.71 -5.07 -18.67
N SER A 214 -8.30 -4.39 -17.61
CA SER A 214 -7.83 -3.00 -17.68
C SER A 214 -6.54 -2.87 -18.51
N GLY A 215 -5.61 -3.82 -18.36
CA GLY A 215 -4.40 -3.92 -19.17
C GLY A 215 -4.70 -4.08 -20.66
N ALA A 216 -5.67 -4.95 -21.01
CA ALA A 216 -6.07 -5.24 -22.39
C ALA A 216 -7.24 -4.38 -22.90
N PHE A 217 -7.63 -3.33 -22.18
CA PHE A 217 -8.84 -2.55 -22.44
C PHE A 217 -8.89 -2.00 -23.87
N GLU A 218 -7.78 -1.45 -24.37
CA GLU A 218 -7.71 -0.91 -25.74
C GLU A 218 -7.82 -2.01 -26.81
N GLN A 219 -7.31 -3.21 -26.53
CA GLN A 219 -7.42 -4.36 -27.42
C GLN A 219 -8.88 -4.82 -27.51
N PHE A 220 -9.57 -4.95 -26.37
CA PHE A 220 -11.01 -5.25 -26.36
C PHE A 220 -11.84 -4.15 -27.04
N ARG A 221 -11.52 -2.87 -26.79
CA ARG A 221 -12.20 -1.74 -27.43
C ARG A 221 -12.04 -1.74 -28.95
N ALA A 222 -10.85 -2.08 -29.46
CA ALA A 222 -10.59 -2.16 -30.91
C ALA A 222 -11.40 -3.27 -31.61
N VAL A 223 -11.60 -4.40 -30.93
CA VAL A 223 -12.33 -5.55 -31.50
C VAL A 223 -13.84 -5.43 -31.33
N LEU A 224 -14.30 -5.10 -30.12
CA LEU A 224 -15.71 -5.08 -29.74
C LEU A 224 -16.41 -3.77 -30.11
N GLY A 225 -15.66 -2.66 -30.10
CA GLY A 225 -16.20 -1.31 -30.18
C GLY A 225 -16.74 -0.79 -28.84
N ALA A 226 -16.58 0.50 -28.59
CA ALA A 226 -16.90 1.13 -27.28
C ALA A 226 -18.38 1.00 -26.85
N ASN A 227 -19.30 0.93 -27.81
CA ASN A 227 -20.74 0.90 -27.53
C ASN A 227 -21.32 -0.53 -27.41
N SER A 228 -20.49 -1.55 -27.66
CA SER A 228 -20.92 -2.97 -27.61
C SER A 228 -21.25 -3.39 -26.19
N ASP A 229 -22.32 -4.16 -26.02
CA ASP A 229 -22.74 -4.70 -24.72
C ASP A 229 -21.63 -5.52 -24.04
N ALA A 230 -20.81 -6.22 -24.84
CA ALA A 230 -19.67 -7.00 -24.34
C ALA A 230 -18.54 -6.11 -23.77
N MET A 231 -18.46 -4.84 -24.17
CA MET A 231 -17.50 -3.89 -23.59
C MET A 231 -17.85 -3.57 -22.12
N GLY A 232 -19.10 -3.80 -21.70
CA GLY A 232 -19.56 -3.64 -20.33
C GLY A 232 -18.68 -4.37 -19.30
N PHE A 233 -18.17 -5.57 -19.61
CA PHE A 233 -17.26 -6.30 -18.71
C PHE A 233 -15.94 -5.56 -18.46
N CYS A 234 -15.38 -4.94 -19.49
CA CYS A 234 -14.14 -4.15 -19.37
C CYS A 234 -14.40 -2.87 -18.57
N TYR A 235 -15.55 -2.24 -18.77
CA TYR A 235 -15.95 -1.05 -18.01
C TYR A 235 -16.21 -1.36 -16.53
N MET A 236 -16.89 -2.47 -16.21
CA MET A 236 -17.08 -2.90 -14.82
C MET A 236 -15.76 -3.23 -14.13
N ALA A 237 -14.78 -3.80 -14.84
CA ALA A 237 -13.44 -4.02 -14.29
C ALA A 237 -12.74 -2.69 -13.92
N GLU A 238 -12.83 -1.65 -14.75
CA GLU A 238 -12.29 -0.33 -14.43
C GLU A 238 -12.97 0.28 -13.19
N ILE A 239 -14.29 0.11 -13.07
CA ILE A 239 -15.05 0.54 -11.88
C ILE A 239 -14.56 -0.21 -10.63
N ASN A 240 -14.43 -1.54 -10.69
CA ASN A 240 -13.96 -2.37 -9.57
C ASN A 240 -12.57 -1.95 -9.09
N LEU A 241 -11.64 -1.70 -10.02
CA LEU A 241 -10.29 -1.22 -9.71
C LEU A 241 -10.31 0.16 -9.03
N GLY A 242 -11.19 1.05 -9.50
CA GLY A 242 -11.37 2.37 -8.91
C GLY A 242 -11.92 2.30 -7.48
N LEU A 243 -12.91 1.45 -7.21
CA LEU A 243 -13.42 1.21 -5.84
C LEU A 243 -12.34 0.62 -4.92
N GLY A 244 -11.42 -0.18 -5.46
CA GLY A 244 -10.28 -0.76 -4.74
C GLY A 244 -9.09 0.18 -4.54
N PHE A 245 -9.20 1.46 -4.93
CA PHE A 245 -8.13 2.46 -4.89
C PHE A 245 -6.85 2.07 -5.67
N GLN A 246 -6.98 1.21 -6.69
CA GLN A 246 -5.86 0.82 -7.54
C GLN A 246 -5.82 1.73 -8.77
N LEU A 247 -5.06 2.84 -8.70
CA LEU A 247 -4.74 3.76 -9.82
C LEU A 247 -5.89 3.90 -10.86
N PRO A 248 -7.05 4.48 -10.48
CA PRO A 248 -8.22 4.52 -11.33
C PRO A 248 -7.93 5.26 -12.64
N ASN A 249 -8.36 4.68 -13.76
CA ASN A 249 -8.41 5.41 -15.01
C ASN A 249 -9.74 6.18 -15.10
N THR A 250 -9.76 7.39 -14.55
CA THR A 250 -10.94 8.27 -14.48
C THR A 250 -11.62 8.43 -15.83
N GLN A 251 -10.85 8.55 -16.92
CA GLN A 251 -11.41 8.69 -18.27
C GLN A 251 -12.19 7.44 -18.71
N ARG A 252 -11.70 6.24 -18.38
CA ARG A 252 -12.41 4.99 -18.69
C ARG A 252 -13.64 4.79 -17.81
N ILE A 253 -13.60 5.24 -16.56
CA ILE A 253 -14.76 5.16 -15.66
C ILE A 253 -15.85 6.16 -16.08
N GLU A 254 -15.49 7.37 -16.53
CA GLU A 254 -16.46 8.30 -17.14
C GLU A 254 -17.08 7.72 -18.43
N ALA A 255 -16.27 7.08 -19.29
CA ALA A 255 -16.80 6.37 -20.45
C ALA A 255 -17.71 5.19 -20.06
N ALA A 256 -17.43 4.49 -18.96
CA ALA A 256 -18.32 3.47 -18.39
C ALA A 256 -19.67 4.08 -17.99
N LEU A 257 -19.66 5.26 -17.37
CA LEU A 257 -20.86 5.97 -16.94
C LEU A 257 -21.76 6.31 -18.13
N GLU A 258 -21.18 6.85 -19.21
CA GLU A 258 -21.90 7.12 -20.46
C GLU A 258 -22.46 5.82 -21.07
N HIS A 259 -21.64 4.76 -21.09
CA HIS A 259 -22.02 3.45 -21.60
C HIS A 259 -23.27 2.93 -20.88
N PHE A 260 -23.25 2.80 -19.55
CA PHE A 260 -24.36 2.22 -18.79
C PHE A 260 -25.61 3.12 -18.77
N ARG A 261 -25.44 4.45 -18.77
CA ARG A 261 -26.58 5.38 -18.93
C ARG A 261 -27.30 5.18 -20.24
N SER A 262 -26.57 4.95 -21.34
CA SER A 262 -27.19 4.66 -22.64
C SER A 262 -28.03 3.38 -22.61
N LYS A 263 -27.67 2.39 -21.78
CA LYS A 263 -28.39 1.11 -21.68
C LYS A 263 -29.69 1.20 -20.91
N LEU A 264 -29.85 2.16 -20.00
CA LEU A 264 -31.11 2.40 -19.26
C LEU A 264 -32.30 2.62 -20.21
N GLN A 265 -32.08 3.26 -21.35
CA GLN A 265 -33.13 3.58 -22.32
C GLN A 265 -33.50 2.41 -23.24
N THR A 266 -32.73 1.31 -23.22
CA THR A 266 -32.91 0.20 -24.17
C THR A 266 -33.98 -0.81 -23.76
N GLY A 267 -34.35 -0.85 -22.47
CA GLY A 267 -35.28 -1.83 -21.91
C GLY A 267 -34.78 -3.29 -21.93
N ARG A 268 -33.50 -3.53 -22.25
CA ARG A 268 -32.91 -4.88 -22.35
C ARG A 268 -32.37 -5.43 -21.02
N TYR A 269 -32.19 -4.56 -20.03
CA TYR A 269 -31.54 -4.86 -18.78
C TYR A 269 -32.43 -4.44 -17.62
N GLN A 270 -32.30 -5.14 -16.50
CA GLN A 270 -32.93 -4.74 -15.24
C GLN A 270 -32.42 -3.36 -14.83
N VAL A 271 -33.34 -2.46 -14.50
CA VAL A 271 -33.03 -1.06 -14.22
C VAL A 271 -32.20 -0.95 -12.95
N GLY A 272 -32.57 -1.65 -11.87
CA GLY A 272 -31.85 -1.64 -10.60
C GLY A 272 -30.39 -2.09 -10.74
N SER A 273 -30.12 -3.14 -11.51
CA SER A 273 -28.74 -3.60 -11.78
C SER A 273 -27.88 -2.56 -12.50
N LEU A 274 -28.45 -1.84 -13.47
CA LEU A 274 -27.76 -0.73 -14.14
C LEU A 274 -27.54 0.45 -13.20
N LEU A 275 -28.53 0.83 -12.39
CA LEU A 275 -28.42 1.91 -11.41
C LEU A 275 -27.35 1.60 -10.36
N TYR A 276 -27.29 0.36 -9.86
CA TYR A 276 -26.23 -0.11 -8.96
C TYR A 276 -24.85 0.03 -9.60
N THR A 277 -24.70 -0.41 -10.85
CA THR A 277 -23.41 -0.30 -11.59
C THR A 277 -23.01 1.16 -11.82
N ILE A 278 -23.96 2.04 -12.13
CA ILE A 278 -23.76 3.49 -12.27
C ILE A 278 -23.35 4.09 -10.92
N GLY A 279 -23.99 3.68 -9.82
CA GLY A 279 -23.62 4.08 -8.46
C GLY A 279 -22.17 3.71 -8.12
N ASN A 280 -21.76 2.48 -8.47
CA ASN A 280 -20.38 2.03 -8.30
C ASN A 280 -19.38 2.89 -9.10
N ALA A 281 -19.72 3.24 -10.35
CA ALA A 281 -18.89 4.12 -11.17
C ALA A 281 -18.74 5.51 -10.56
N LEU A 282 -19.84 6.09 -10.05
CA LEU A 282 -19.83 7.40 -9.40
C LEU A 282 -19.02 7.38 -8.11
N SER A 283 -19.14 6.35 -7.28
CA SER A 283 -18.32 6.22 -6.06
C SER A 283 -16.84 5.98 -6.38
N ALA A 284 -16.52 5.26 -7.45
CA ALA A 284 -15.14 5.14 -7.95
C ALA A 284 -14.55 6.48 -8.44
N LEU A 285 -15.41 7.44 -8.80
CA LEU A 285 -15.08 8.83 -9.17
C LEU A 285 -15.17 9.81 -7.99
N ASP A 286 -15.38 9.33 -6.77
CA ASP A 286 -15.56 10.16 -5.56
C ASP A 286 -16.78 11.10 -5.62
N ARG A 287 -17.80 10.74 -6.41
CA ARG A 287 -19.07 11.49 -6.58
C ARG A 287 -20.16 10.90 -5.69
N GLU A 288 -19.95 10.93 -4.38
CA GLU A 288 -20.71 10.14 -3.42
C GLU A 288 -22.19 10.53 -3.26
N GLU A 289 -22.54 11.81 -3.43
CA GLU A 289 -23.93 12.26 -3.41
C GLU A 289 -24.74 11.66 -4.58
N GLU A 290 -24.14 11.60 -5.77
CA GLU A 290 -24.77 10.99 -6.93
C GLU A 290 -24.81 9.46 -6.79
N ALA A 291 -23.72 8.84 -6.29
CA ALA A 291 -23.65 7.40 -6.04
C ALA A 291 -24.75 6.93 -5.07
N LYS A 292 -24.89 7.63 -3.93
CA LYS A 292 -25.96 7.43 -2.94
C LYS A 292 -27.34 7.44 -3.59
N THR A 293 -27.60 8.44 -4.44
CA THR A 293 -28.88 8.58 -5.14
C THR A 293 -29.16 7.37 -6.04
N MET A 294 -28.14 6.88 -6.76
CA MET A 294 -28.28 5.71 -7.63
C MET A 294 -28.48 4.41 -6.84
N TYR A 295 -27.79 4.22 -5.70
CA TYR A 295 -27.99 3.05 -4.86
C TYR A 295 -29.39 3.00 -4.24
N ILE A 296 -29.90 4.13 -3.75
CA ILE A 296 -31.28 4.22 -3.24
C ILE A 296 -32.28 3.88 -4.35
N ALA A 297 -32.07 4.42 -5.56
CA ALA A 297 -32.92 4.11 -6.71
C ALA A 297 -32.85 2.63 -7.11
N ALA A 298 -31.66 2.01 -7.05
CA ALA A 298 -31.49 0.58 -7.31
C ALA A 298 -32.23 -0.29 -6.28
N LEU A 299 -32.14 0.04 -5.00
CA LEU A 299 -32.87 -0.62 -3.91
C LEU A 299 -34.38 -0.37 -3.95
N GLY A 300 -34.84 0.60 -4.72
CA GLY A 300 -36.26 0.85 -4.99
C GLY A 300 -36.85 -0.02 -6.09
N ASP A 301 -36.02 -0.75 -6.85
CA ASP A 301 -36.46 -1.69 -7.89
C ASP A 301 -36.73 -3.08 -7.26
N PRO A 302 -38.00 -3.54 -7.22
CA PRO A 302 -38.36 -4.81 -6.59
C PRO A 302 -37.57 -5.99 -7.15
N ASP A 303 -37.40 -6.05 -8.47
CA ASP A 303 -36.74 -7.16 -9.14
C ASP A 303 -35.26 -7.23 -8.72
N PHE A 304 -34.63 -6.08 -8.46
CA PHE A 304 -33.24 -6.03 -7.99
C PHE A 304 -33.11 -6.54 -6.55
N THR A 305 -34.10 -6.22 -5.73
CA THR A 305 -34.12 -6.63 -4.31
C THR A 305 -34.48 -8.09 -4.08
N GLU A 306 -35.06 -8.79 -5.06
CA GLU A 306 -35.29 -10.24 -4.99
C GLU A 306 -33.97 -11.01 -4.87
N GLU A 307 -32.89 -10.50 -5.47
CA GLU A 307 -31.55 -11.05 -5.35
C GLU A 307 -30.86 -10.59 -4.06
N ALA A 308 -31.10 -11.32 -2.97
CA ALA A 308 -30.61 -10.97 -1.63
C ALA A 308 -29.10 -10.65 -1.56
N HIS A 309 -28.26 -11.34 -2.34
CA HIS A 309 -26.83 -11.06 -2.40
C HIS A 309 -26.51 -9.71 -3.06
N MET A 310 -27.18 -9.38 -4.17
CA MET A 310 -27.01 -8.10 -4.87
C MET A 310 -27.53 -6.94 -4.03
N ALA A 311 -28.70 -7.10 -3.40
CA ALA A 311 -29.23 -6.13 -2.46
C ALA A 311 -28.29 -5.91 -1.27
N ALA A 312 -27.72 -6.98 -0.69
CA ALA A 312 -26.72 -6.87 0.38
C ALA A 312 -25.48 -6.07 -0.05
N GLN A 313 -24.94 -6.34 -1.24
CA GLN A 313 -23.81 -5.59 -1.78
C GLN A 313 -24.16 -4.12 -2.02
N CYS A 314 -25.37 -3.83 -2.48
CA CYS A 314 -25.85 -2.46 -2.67
C CYS A 314 -26.00 -1.70 -1.35
N TYR A 315 -26.59 -2.31 -0.32
CA TYR A 315 -26.62 -1.73 1.03
C TYR A 315 -25.22 -1.46 1.58
N LYS A 316 -24.28 -2.40 1.38
CA LYS A 316 -22.88 -2.19 1.78
C LYS A 316 -22.26 -1.00 1.04
N ASN A 317 -22.42 -0.89 -0.27
CA ASN A 317 -21.86 0.24 -1.03
C ASN A 317 -22.53 1.57 -0.68
N LEU A 318 -23.84 1.57 -0.45
CA LEU A 318 -24.57 2.74 0.05
C LEU A 318 -24.03 3.20 1.42
N GLY A 319 -23.79 2.26 2.33
CA GLY A 319 -23.12 2.54 3.59
C GLY A 319 -21.75 3.18 3.40
N THR A 320 -20.93 2.66 2.48
CA THR A 320 -19.61 3.24 2.17
C THR A 320 -19.70 4.66 1.62
N SER A 321 -20.67 4.95 0.74
CA SER A 321 -20.92 6.32 0.28
C SER A 321 -21.36 7.25 1.41
N LEU A 322 -22.25 6.80 2.29
CA LEU A 322 -22.70 7.57 3.45
C LEU A 322 -21.57 7.86 4.44
N GLU A 323 -20.69 6.88 4.67
CA GLU A 323 -19.49 7.05 5.48
C GLU A 323 -18.56 8.12 4.90
N ARG A 324 -18.31 8.09 3.58
CA ARG A 324 -17.51 9.13 2.89
C ARG A 324 -18.15 10.52 2.95
N LEU A 325 -19.48 10.60 3.07
CA LEU A 325 -20.24 11.83 3.30
C LEU A 325 -20.28 12.26 4.78
N GLY A 326 -19.62 11.53 5.69
CA GLY A 326 -19.59 11.82 7.13
C GLY A 326 -20.84 11.38 7.90
N GLN A 327 -21.72 10.58 7.28
CA GLN A 327 -22.97 10.07 7.87
C GLN A 327 -22.76 8.67 8.45
N GLU A 328 -21.80 8.53 9.38
CA GLU A 328 -21.29 7.23 9.84
C GLU A 328 -22.34 6.34 10.53
N ASP A 329 -23.25 6.91 11.34
CA ASP A 329 -24.28 6.11 12.02
C ASP A 329 -25.29 5.51 11.04
N ILE A 330 -25.70 6.29 10.03
CA ILE A 330 -26.58 5.83 8.96
C ILE A 330 -25.87 4.78 8.11
N ALA A 331 -24.57 4.97 7.83
CA ALA A 331 -23.75 3.97 7.15
C ALA A 331 -23.76 2.62 7.89
N ALA A 332 -23.61 2.64 9.22
CA ALA A 332 -23.63 1.44 10.04
C ALA A 332 -24.99 0.72 10.01
N GLU A 333 -26.10 1.43 9.95
CA GLU A 333 -27.43 0.83 9.75
C GLU A 333 -27.50 0.05 8.41
N HIS A 334 -26.99 0.64 7.33
CA HIS A 334 -26.96 -0.04 6.04
C HIS A 334 -25.99 -1.22 6.00
N TYR A 335 -24.86 -1.17 6.70
CA TYR A 335 -23.99 -2.34 6.86
C TYR A 335 -24.69 -3.48 7.62
N ARG A 336 -25.47 -3.17 8.65
CA ARG A 336 -26.28 -4.18 9.36
C ARG A 336 -27.38 -4.76 8.48
N GLU A 337 -28.02 -3.93 7.65
CA GLU A 337 -29.02 -4.41 6.70
C GLU A 337 -28.40 -5.32 5.62
N ALA A 338 -27.20 -4.98 5.14
CA ALA A 338 -26.43 -5.86 4.26
C ALA A 338 -26.16 -7.23 4.92
N LEU A 339 -25.79 -7.24 6.20
CA LEU A 339 -25.59 -8.47 6.97
C LEU A 339 -26.89 -9.22 7.31
N ARG A 340 -28.02 -8.53 7.42
CA ARG A 340 -29.34 -9.17 7.58
C ARG A 340 -29.69 -10.01 6.36
N LEU A 341 -29.39 -9.49 5.16
CA LEU A 341 -29.61 -10.16 3.88
C LEU A 341 -28.55 -11.23 3.58
N SER A 342 -27.29 -10.96 3.90
CA SER A 342 -26.16 -11.85 3.67
C SER A 342 -25.22 -11.86 4.89
N PRO A 343 -25.48 -12.72 5.90
CA PRO A 343 -24.72 -12.74 7.16
C PRO A 343 -23.22 -13.03 7.01
N GLY A 344 -22.82 -13.66 5.90
CA GLY A 344 -21.43 -13.98 5.59
C GLY A 344 -20.71 -12.96 4.72
N LEU A 345 -21.26 -11.77 4.47
CA LEU A 345 -20.65 -10.77 3.59
C LEU A 345 -19.41 -10.13 4.26
N PRO A 346 -18.18 -10.46 3.83
CA PRO A 346 -16.98 -10.06 4.55
C PRO A 346 -16.72 -8.55 4.46
N GLU A 347 -17.10 -7.89 3.36
CA GLU A 347 -16.98 -6.43 3.21
C GLU A 347 -17.82 -5.66 4.23
N ALA A 348 -19.03 -6.15 4.55
CA ALA A 348 -19.91 -5.49 5.50
C ALA A 348 -19.44 -5.69 6.96
N HIS A 349 -18.94 -6.89 7.29
CA HIS A 349 -18.26 -7.13 8.56
C HIS A 349 -17.02 -6.23 8.72
N ASN A 350 -16.20 -6.12 7.68
CA ASN A 350 -15.03 -5.25 7.69
C ASN A 350 -15.42 -3.78 7.90
N ALA A 351 -16.44 -3.28 7.19
CA ALA A 351 -16.89 -1.91 7.33
C ALA A 351 -17.47 -1.60 8.72
N LEU A 352 -18.26 -2.52 9.29
CA LEU A 352 -18.74 -2.40 10.67
C LEU A 352 -17.61 -2.45 11.68
N ALA A 353 -16.61 -3.30 11.48
CA ALA A 353 -15.45 -3.39 12.36
C ALA A 353 -14.69 -2.06 12.44
N HIS A 354 -14.47 -1.39 11.30
CA HIS A 354 -13.90 -0.05 11.26
C HIS A 354 -14.78 0.99 11.96
N TYR A 355 -16.09 0.97 11.72
CA TYR A 355 -17.03 1.85 12.40
C TYR A 355 -17.00 1.66 13.93
N HIS A 356 -17.00 0.42 14.41
CA HIS A 356 -16.89 0.13 15.84
C HIS A 356 -15.54 0.58 16.42
N HIS A 357 -14.43 0.35 15.70
CA HIS A 357 -13.09 0.80 16.10
C HIS A 357 -13.00 2.32 16.27
N ARG A 358 -13.47 3.10 15.29
CA ARG A 358 -13.47 4.59 15.36
C ARG A 358 -14.30 5.12 16.52
N ASN A 359 -15.35 4.39 16.91
CA ASN A 359 -16.23 4.74 18.02
C ASN A 359 -15.78 4.15 19.38
N GLY A 360 -14.57 3.59 19.47
CA GLY A 360 -14.02 3.04 20.72
C GLY A 360 -14.69 1.75 21.20
N ARG A 361 -15.54 1.12 20.37
CA ARG A 361 -16.24 -0.14 20.64
C ARG A 361 -15.37 -1.32 20.22
N TYR A 362 -14.29 -1.54 20.97
CA TYR A 362 -13.23 -2.47 20.59
C TYR A 362 -13.65 -3.94 20.62
N GLU A 363 -14.55 -4.33 21.51
CA GLU A 363 -15.07 -5.71 21.57
C GLU A 363 -15.91 -6.02 20.31
N GLU A 364 -16.86 -5.16 19.97
CA GLU A 364 -17.68 -5.33 18.77
C GLU A 364 -16.86 -5.22 17.48
N ALA A 365 -15.81 -4.37 17.47
CA ALA A 365 -14.88 -4.30 16.35
C ALA A 365 -14.12 -5.62 16.16
N LEU A 366 -13.65 -6.23 17.25
CA LEU A 366 -12.94 -7.51 17.18
C LEU A 366 -13.85 -8.63 16.69
N GLU A 367 -15.06 -8.72 17.23
CA GLU A 367 -16.07 -9.71 16.81
C GLU A 367 -16.40 -9.57 15.32
N ALA A 368 -16.57 -8.33 14.84
CA ALA A 368 -16.81 -8.08 13.42
C ALA A 368 -15.59 -8.50 12.57
N PHE A 369 -14.36 -8.17 12.98
CA PHE A 369 -13.15 -8.64 12.29
C PHE A 369 -12.96 -10.17 12.30
N ASP A 370 -13.37 -10.87 13.35
CA ASP A 370 -13.38 -12.34 13.41
C ASP A 370 -14.30 -12.99 12.36
N ARG A 371 -15.33 -12.26 11.91
CA ARG A 371 -16.25 -12.72 10.86
C ARG A 371 -15.77 -12.43 9.45
N VAL A 372 -14.68 -11.68 9.29
CA VAL A 372 -14.12 -11.34 7.98
C VAL A 372 -13.32 -12.52 7.43
N VAL A 373 -13.94 -13.30 6.54
CA VAL A 373 -13.30 -14.39 5.82
C VAL A 373 -13.18 -14.02 4.35
N PHE A 374 -12.00 -13.60 3.91
CA PHE A 374 -11.71 -13.40 2.49
C PHE A 374 -11.19 -14.71 1.87
N THR A 375 -11.70 -15.06 0.70
CA THR A 375 -11.08 -16.10 -0.13
C THR A 375 -9.71 -15.62 -0.62
N GLU A 376 -8.71 -16.50 -0.67
CA GLU A 376 -7.27 -16.28 -0.92
C GLU A 376 -6.87 -15.34 -2.10
N ARG A 377 -7.80 -14.93 -2.95
CA ARG A 377 -7.57 -14.17 -4.19
C ARG A 377 -7.23 -12.69 -4.02
N GLN A 378 -7.18 -12.14 -2.80
CA GLN A 378 -6.81 -10.74 -2.57
C GLN A 378 -5.63 -10.64 -1.60
N LEU A 379 -4.42 -10.79 -2.15
CA LEU A 379 -3.16 -10.47 -1.47
C LEU A 379 -3.28 -9.07 -0.85
N GLY A 380 -3.24 -8.99 0.48
CA GLY A 380 -3.29 -7.74 1.24
C GLY A 380 -4.53 -7.55 2.11
N ARG A 381 -5.62 -8.30 1.93
CA ARG A 381 -6.77 -8.20 2.87
C ARG A 381 -6.52 -8.91 4.22
N PRO A 382 -6.05 -10.17 4.27
CA PRO A 382 -5.88 -10.88 5.55
C PRO A 382 -4.89 -10.18 6.50
N SER A 383 -3.72 -9.78 6.01
CA SER A 383 -2.71 -9.08 6.80
C SER A 383 -3.20 -7.69 7.26
N ALA A 384 -4.01 -6.99 6.45
CA ALA A 384 -4.64 -5.75 6.90
C ALA A 384 -5.61 -6.00 8.07
N ILE A 385 -6.45 -7.05 8.00
CA ILE A 385 -7.34 -7.45 9.10
C ILE A 385 -6.55 -7.79 10.37
N SER A 386 -5.48 -8.60 10.26
CA SER A 386 -4.59 -8.90 11.39
C SER A 386 -3.93 -7.65 11.98
N GLY A 387 -3.60 -6.66 11.15
CA GLY A 387 -3.17 -5.35 11.61
C GLY A 387 -4.21 -4.66 12.49
N TRP A 388 -5.45 -4.54 12.02
CA TRP A 388 -6.53 -3.94 12.83
C TRP A 388 -6.81 -4.71 14.12
N ARG A 389 -6.85 -6.04 14.04
CA ARG A 389 -7.02 -6.93 15.22
C ARG A 389 -5.90 -6.72 16.24
N THR A 390 -4.65 -6.64 15.80
CA THR A 390 -3.49 -6.38 16.68
C THR A 390 -3.70 -5.09 17.48
N ASN A 391 -4.09 -4.01 16.81
CA ASN A 391 -4.34 -2.73 17.47
C ASN A 391 -5.49 -2.83 18.48
N ILE A 392 -6.61 -3.44 18.09
CA ILE A 392 -7.78 -3.64 18.94
C ILE A 392 -7.43 -4.47 20.19
N LEU A 393 -6.67 -5.55 20.04
CA LEU A 393 -6.24 -6.39 21.15
C LEU A 393 -5.38 -5.61 22.15
N PHE A 394 -4.48 -4.74 21.68
CA PHE A 394 -3.76 -3.83 22.58
C PHE A 394 -4.70 -2.85 23.30
N MET A 395 -5.68 -2.27 22.60
CA MET A 395 -6.67 -1.35 23.21
C MET A 395 -7.54 -2.05 24.26
N LEU A 396 -7.83 -3.35 24.09
CA LEU A 396 -8.53 -4.18 25.06
C LEU A 396 -7.63 -4.68 26.21
N GLY A 397 -6.32 -4.38 26.17
CA GLY A 397 -5.35 -4.87 27.15
C GLY A 397 -4.93 -6.33 26.96
N ASP A 398 -5.37 -7.01 25.90
CA ASP A 398 -4.90 -8.36 25.53
C ASP A 398 -3.60 -8.28 24.72
N GLY A 399 -2.51 -7.93 25.40
CA GLY A 399 -1.19 -7.92 24.78
C GLY A 399 -0.74 -9.30 24.29
N ARG A 400 -1.16 -10.39 24.94
CA ARG A 400 -0.80 -11.75 24.50
C ARG A 400 -1.42 -12.07 23.14
N GLY A 401 -2.68 -11.73 22.95
CA GLY A 401 -3.36 -11.80 21.66
C GLY A 401 -2.69 -10.93 20.61
N ALA A 402 -2.39 -9.68 20.95
CA ALA A 402 -1.78 -8.73 20.03
C ALA A 402 -0.39 -9.18 19.53
N PHE A 403 0.49 -9.66 20.42
CA PHE A 403 1.79 -10.19 20.01
C PHE A 403 1.68 -11.51 19.22
N ARG A 404 0.61 -12.29 19.38
CA ARG A 404 0.34 -13.44 18.51
C ARG A 404 0.05 -13.00 17.08
N GLU A 405 -0.84 -12.00 16.91
CA GLU A 405 -1.17 -11.43 15.60
C GLU A 405 0.06 -10.78 14.95
N ILE A 406 0.90 -10.05 15.71
CA ILE A 406 2.17 -9.51 15.21
C ILE A 406 3.05 -10.64 14.66
N ASN A 407 3.22 -11.74 15.40
CA ASN A 407 4.06 -12.85 14.94
C ASN A 407 3.53 -13.48 13.65
N THR A 408 2.20 -13.55 13.48
CA THR A 408 1.56 -13.96 12.23
C THR A 408 1.84 -12.96 11.10
N LEU A 409 1.70 -11.67 11.33
CA LEU A 409 2.03 -10.65 10.32
C LEU A 409 3.50 -10.73 9.88
N LEU A 410 4.40 -10.97 10.84
CA LEU A 410 5.83 -11.09 10.56
C LEU A 410 6.21 -12.32 9.72
N SER A 411 5.30 -13.27 9.42
CA SER A 411 5.59 -14.31 8.43
C SER A 411 5.47 -13.84 6.99
N GLU A 412 4.80 -12.72 6.75
CA GLU A 412 4.58 -12.13 5.41
C GLU A 412 5.40 -10.84 5.20
N ALA A 413 6.18 -10.42 6.21
CA ALA A 413 6.82 -9.10 6.24
C ALA A 413 7.91 -8.92 5.17
N ASP A 414 8.46 -10.00 4.62
CA ASP A 414 9.44 -9.95 3.52
C ASP A 414 8.77 -9.59 2.18
N ASP A 415 7.48 -9.92 2.02
CA ASP A 415 6.70 -9.64 0.82
C ASP A 415 5.88 -8.35 0.91
N VAL A 416 5.59 -7.90 2.14
CA VAL A 416 4.67 -6.78 2.42
C VAL A 416 5.38 -5.69 3.23
N LEU A 417 5.88 -4.68 2.51
CA LEU A 417 6.76 -3.62 3.04
C LEU A 417 6.20 -2.81 4.22
N TRP A 418 4.87 -2.71 4.36
CA TRP A 418 4.27 -1.91 5.44
C TRP A 418 4.32 -2.60 6.81
N ILE A 419 4.47 -3.93 6.86
CA ILE A 419 4.29 -4.72 8.09
C ILE A 419 5.31 -4.35 9.16
N TRP A 420 6.60 -4.34 8.81
CA TRP A 420 7.68 -4.03 9.77
C TRP A 420 7.52 -2.65 10.41
N PRO A 421 7.45 -1.53 9.65
CA PRO A 421 7.26 -0.21 10.24
C PRO A 421 5.96 -0.08 11.04
N TRP A 422 4.89 -0.74 10.61
CA TRP A 422 3.61 -0.68 11.29
C TRP A 422 3.64 -1.42 12.64
N CYS A 423 4.17 -2.65 12.68
CA CYS A 423 4.31 -3.42 13.91
C CYS A 423 5.23 -2.71 14.91
N ALA A 424 6.34 -2.13 14.45
CA ALA A 424 7.25 -1.37 15.31
C ALA A 424 6.55 -0.21 16.01
N ARG A 425 5.66 0.51 15.33
CA ARG A 425 4.86 1.58 15.96
C ARG A 425 3.90 1.04 17.02
N GLN A 426 3.26 -0.11 16.78
CA GLN A 426 2.39 -0.73 17.79
C GLN A 426 3.19 -1.16 19.02
N VAL A 427 4.32 -1.85 18.82
CA VAL A 427 5.17 -2.32 19.92
C VAL A 427 5.79 -1.16 20.70
N ALA A 428 6.19 -0.07 20.05
CA ALA A 428 6.65 1.14 20.73
C ALA A 428 5.55 1.75 21.61
N ALA A 429 4.31 1.80 21.12
CA ALA A 429 3.18 2.39 21.85
C ALA A 429 2.70 1.54 23.03
N PHE A 430 2.64 0.20 22.86
CA PHE A 430 2.00 -0.70 23.82
C PHE A 430 2.96 -1.67 24.51
N GLY A 431 4.21 -1.76 24.07
CA GLY A 431 5.19 -2.71 24.57
C GLY A 431 5.51 -2.50 26.04
N ARG A 432 5.47 -1.26 26.54
CA ARG A 432 5.81 -0.92 27.94
C ARG A 432 4.59 -0.71 28.85
N THR A 433 3.41 -1.20 28.47
CA THR A 433 2.19 -1.05 29.29
C THR A 433 2.04 -2.11 30.38
N SER A 434 2.78 -3.21 30.27
CA SER A 434 2.86 -4.24 31.32
C SER A 434 4.18 -5.02 31.20
N VAL A 435 4.58 -5.70 32.28
CA VAL A 435 5.75 -6.58 32.30
C VAL A 435 5.67 -7.65 31.20
N LYS A 436 4.50 -8.26 31.02
CA LYS A 436 4.29 -9.30 29.99
C LYS A 436 4.50 -8.74 28.59
N ASN A 437 3.99 -7.54 28.32
CA ASN A 437 4.17 -6.88 27.04
C ASN A 437 5.64 -6.50 26.81
N ALA A 438 6.33 -6.01 27.85
CA ALA A 438 7.71 -5.56 27.70
C ALA A 438 8.66 -6.72 27.39
N ARG A 439 8.44 -7.89 28.00
CA ARG A 439 9.16 -9.12 27.64
C ARG A 439 8.92 -9.54 26.18
N GLN A 440 7.70 -9.42 25.68
CA GLN A 440 7.41 -9.72 24.26
C GLN A 440 7.97 -8.64 23.32
N ALA A 441 7.97 -7.37 23.75
CA ALA A 441 8.53 -6.26 23.00
C ALA A 441 10.04 -6.42 22.78
N LEU A 442 10.80 -6.88 23.80
CA LEU A 442 12.22 -7.18 23.62
C LEU A 442 12.46 -8.25 22.53
N LEU A 443 11.70 -9.36 22.58
CA LEU A 443 11.79 -10.40 21.54
C LEU A 443 11.46 -9.85 20.14
N PHE A 444 10.47 -8.96 20.05
CA PHE A 444 10.15 -8.28 18.80
C PHE A 444 11.31 -7.39 18.34
N TRP A 445 11.88 -6.56 19.21
CA TRP A 445 12.97 -5.65 18.87
C TRP A 445 14.25 -6.40 18.47
N ASP A 446 14.58 -7.53 19.11
CA ASP A 446 15.70 -8.39 18.71
C ASP A 446 15.53 -8.90 17.28
N ARG A 447 14.32 -9.38 16.94
CA ARG A 447 14.00 -9.84 15.59
C ARG A 447 13.99 -8.68 14.59
N PHE A 448 13.46 -7.52 14.99
CA PHE A 448 13.43 -6.30 14.18
C PHE A 448 14.85 -5.84 13.83
N LEU A 449 15.75 -5.77 14.82
CA LEU A 449 17.14 -5.36 14.63
C LEU A 449 17.95 -6.40 13.84
N THR A 450 17.54 -7.67 13.83
CA THR A 450 18.12 -8.67 12.92
C THR A 450 17.80 -8.34 11.45
N ALA A 451 16.59 -7.86 11.16
CA ALA A 451 16.17 -7.47 9.81
C ALA A 451 16.62 -6.05 9.42
N HIS A 452 16.72 -5.15 10.40
CA HIS A 452 16.98 -3.73 10.23
C HIS A 452 18.03 -3.23 11.25
N PRO A 453 19.30 -3.68 11.13
CA PRO A 453 20.33 -3.47 12.16
C PRO A 453 20.74 -2.00 12.33
N ASP A 454 20.50 -1.16 11.34
CA ASP A 454 20.91 0.25 11.38
C ASP A 454 19.76 1.20 11.80
N LEU A 455 18.58 0.68 12.16
CA LEU A 455 17.46 1.54 12.52
C LEU A 455 17.58 2.06 13.95
N SER A 456 18.12 3.28 14.07
CA SER A 456 18.30 4.07 15.31
C SER A 456 17.15 3.93 16.32
N ARG A 457 15.91 4.21 15.89
CA ARG A 457 14.74 4.16 16.78
C ARG A 457 14.51 2.79 17.43
N ALA A 458 14.82 1.69 16.74
CA ALA A 458 14.63 0.35 17.30
C ALA A 458 15.65 0.06 18.42
N HIS A 459 16.90 0.53 18.29
CA HIS A 459 17.88 0.45 19.38
C HIS A 459 17.42 1.27 20.61
N ALA A 460 16.86 2.46 20.39
CA ALA A 460 16.33 3.29 21.46
C ALA A 460 15.15 2.61 22.18
N GLU A 461 14.16 2.10 21.44
CA GLU A 461 13.01 1.40 22.03
C GLU A 461 13.42 0.12 22.76
N TRP A 462 14.44 -0.60 22.29
CA TRP A 462 15.01 -1.75 23.00
C TRP A 462 15.54 -1.33 24.38
N LEU A 463 16.40 -0.30 24.44
CA LEU A 463 16.97 0.19 25.71
C LEU A 463 15.88 0.70 26.65
N LEU A 464 14.94 1.48 26.13
CA LEU A 464 13.83 2.01 26.92
C LEU A 464 12.91 0.90 27.46
N THR A 465 12.74 -0.20 26.73
CA THR A 465 12.01 -1.39 27.20
C THR A 465 12.75 -2.09 28.34
N SER A 466 14.07 -2.23 28.24
CA SER A 466 14.91 -2.78 29.30
C SER A 466 14.90 -1.91 30.57
N PHE A 467 14.99 -0.58 30.43
CA PHE A 467 14.88 0.34 31.56
C PHE A 467 13.50 0.27 32.24
N TYR A 468 12.42 0.12 31.47
CA TYR A 468 11.08 -0.10 32.03
C TYR A 468 11.00 -1.39 32.85
N LEU A 469 11.53 -2.50 32.33
CA LEU A 469 11.57 -3.77 33.06
C LEU A 469 12.33 -3.61 34.39
N ARG A 470 13.50 -2.96 34.37
CA ARG A 470 14.23 -2.65 35.60
C ARG A 470 13.40 -1.84 36.58
N SER A 471 12.74 -0.77 36.13
CA SER A 471 12.02 0.13 37.02
C SER A 471 10.81 -0.52 37.70
N VAL A 472 10.32 -1.65 37.17
CA VAL A 472 9.26 -2.47 37.79
C VAL A 472 9.80 -3.70 38.52
N GLY A 473 11.11 -3.77 38.76
CA GLY A 473 11.77 -4.80 39.56
C GLY A 473 12.12 -6.10 38.83
N GLU A 474 12.06 -6.10 37.49
CA GLU A 474 12.50 -7.25 36.70
C GLU A 474 14.01 -7.28 36.56
N ASP A 475 14.58 -8.48 36.61
CA ASP A 475 16.01 -8.69 36.45
C ASP A 475 16.43 -8.48 34.99
N VAL A 476 17.26 -7.46 34.78
CA VAL A 476 17.89 -7.11 33.50
C VAL A 476 19.43 -7.18 33.59
N GLY A 477 19.95 -7.80 34.64
CA GLY A 477 21.38 -7.82 34.99
C GLY A 477 21.80 -6.66 35.88
N ASP A 478 23.06 -6.72 36.33
CA ASP A 478 23.70 -5.63 37.07
C ASP A 478 24.12 -4.46 36.16
N TYR A 479 24.43 -3.31 36.77
CA TYR A 479 24.82 -2.12 36.03
C TYR A 479 26.01 -2.37 35.09
N ALA A 480 27.03 -3.10 35.54
CA ALA A 480 28.25 -3.33 34.77
C ALA A 480 27.99 -4.18 33.50
N THR A 481 27.14 -5.18 33.62
CA THR A 481 26.72 -6.04 32.51
C THR A 481 25.81 -5.27 31.57
N PHE A 482 24.82 -4.54 32.10
CA PHE A 482 23.92 -3.76 31.28
C PHE A 482 24.62 -2.60 30.57
N ARG A 483 25.63 -1.97 31.18
CA ARG A 483 26.44 -0.92 30.57
C ARG A 483 27.05 -1.36 29.24
N GLN A 484 27.53 -2.60 29.15
CA GLN A 484 28.06 -3.16 27.92
C GLN A 484 26.98 -3.32 26.84
N VAL A 485 25.79 -3.77 27.24
CA VAL A 485 24.63 -3.86 26.34
C VAL A 485 24.22 -2.46 25.85
N PHE A 486 24.16 -1.49 26.77
CA PHE A 486 23.89 -0.10 26.45
C PHE A 486 24.88 0.45 25.43
N ASP A 487 26.19 0.26 25.62
CA ASP A 487 27.22 0.71 24.68
C ASP A 487 27.03 0.12 23.28
N ARG A 488 26.59 -1.13 23.18
CA ARG A 488 26.33 -1.77 21.89
C ARG A 488 25.13 -1.18 21.16
N HIS A 489 24.12 -0.69 21.87
CA HIS A 489 22.93 -0.10 21.26
C HIS A 489 23.08 1.41 21.01
N ILE A 490 23.66 2.15 21.96
CA ILE A 490 23.68 3.62 21.94
C ILE A 490 24.46 4.18 20.74
N VAL A 491 25.44 3.44 20.22
CA VAL A 491 26.24 3.82 19.03
C VAL A 491 25.44 3.84 17.73
N HIS A 492 24.29 3.16 17.70
CA HIS A 492 23.39 3.12 16.54
C HIS A 492 22.23 4.12 16.66
N ILE A 493 22.08 4.80 17.80
CA ILE A 493 20.99 5.75 18.04
C ILE A 493 21.42 7.13 17.59
N ASP A 494 20.57 7.79 16.82
CA ASP A 494 20.78 9.16 16.36
C ASP A 494 20.95 10.10 17.58
N PRO A 495 21.83 11.11 17.51
CA PRO A 495 22.07 12.02 18.63
C PRO A 495 20.80 12.66 19.21
N ASP A 496 19.83 12.96 18.36
CA ASP A 496 18.55 13.59 18.74
C ASP A 496 17.70 12.69 19.65
N ASP A 497 17.80 11.36 19.49
CA ASP A 497 17.04 10.37 20.26
C ASP A 497 17.85 9.73 21.40
N ALA A 498 19.16 9.95 21.43
CA ALA A 498 20.08 9.32 22.39
C ALA A 498 20.02 9.94 23.80
N ALA A 499 19.49 11.16 23.95
CA ALA A 499 19.48 11.87 25.23
C ALA A 499 18.68 11.13 26.32
N LEU A 500 17.49 10.62 25.98
CA LEU A 500 16.63 9.92 26.94
C LEU A 500 17.24 8.59 27.44
N PRO A 501 17.80 7.71 26.59
CA PRO A 501 18.56 6.55 27.05
C PRO A 501 19.71 6.91 28.01
N TRP A 502 20.48 7.97 27.73
CA TRP A 502 21.56 8.42 28.62
C TRP A 502 21.04 8.88 29.98
N ASP A 503 19.94 9.64 30.02
CA ASP A 503 19.29 10.04 31.26
C ASP A 503 18.83 8.83 32.09
N ARG A 504 18.21 7.83 31.45
CA ARG A 504 17.77 6.60 32.12
C ARG A 504 18.92 5.75 32.65
N LEU A 505 20.04 5.71 31.95
CA LEU A 505 21.26 5.08 32.48
C LEU A 505 21.80 5.84 33.70
N GLY A 506 21.73 7.18 33.68
CA GLY A 506 22.12 8.02 34.81
C GLY A 506 21.28 7.78 36.06
N HIS A 507 19.95 7.62 35.90
CA HIS A 507 19.07 7.21 37.01
C HIS A 507 19.47 5.87 37.61
N TRP A 508 19.83 4.88 36.78
CA TRP A 508 20.33 3.61 37.29
C TRP A 508 21.63 3.82 38.09
N ALA A 509 22.62 4.52 37.54
CA ALA A 509 23.87 4.79 38.27
C ALA A 509 23.63 5.52 39.61
N GLN A 510 22.67 6.45 39.64
CA GLN A 510 22.24 7.13 40.86
C GLN A 510 21.64 6.18 41.89
N ASP A 511 20.78 5.23 41.47
CA ASP A 511 20.22 4.22 42.37
C ASP A 511 21.32 3.35 43.00
N GLU A 512 22.40 3.07 42.27
CA GLU A 512 23.60 2.38 42.76
C GLU A 512 24.52 3.29 43.61
N SER A 513 24.12 4.54 43.85
CA SER A 513 24.90 5.58 44.53
C SER A 513 26.23 5.94 43.85
N ASP A 514 26.43 5.57 42.58
CA ASP A 514 27.56 6.02 41.77
C ASP A 514 27.23 7.37 41.11
N TRP A 515 27.30 8.42 41.92
CA TRP A 515 27.02 9.79 41.48
C TRP A 515 28.01 10.31 40.43
N GLY A 516 29.21 9.74 40.36
CA GLY A 516 30.20 10.10 39.35
C GLY A 516 29.81 9.59 37.97
N GLU A 517 29.31 8.35 37.88
CA GLU A 517 28.76 7.81 36.64
C GLU A 517 27.41 8.44 36.28
N ALA A 518 26.54 8.67 37.28
CA ALA A 518 25.27 9.34 37.08
C ALA A 518 25.47 10.73 36.44
N GLU A 519 26.42 11.52 36.96
CA GLU A 519 26.77 12.82 36.40
C GLU A 519 27.26 12.72 34.95
N ARG A 520 28.12 11.75 34.61
CA ARG A 520 28.58 11.57 33.23
C ARG A 520 27.42 11.27 32.28
N CYS A 521 26.50 10.41 32.70
CA CYS A 521 25.32 10.04 31.91
C CYS A 521 24.37 11.23 31.73
N TYR A 522 24.02 11.93 32.81
CA TYR A 522 23.17 13.12 32.75
C TYR A 522 23.81 14.25 31.93
N ARG A 523 25.13 14.43 32.03
CA ARG A 523 25.85 15.39 31.20
C ARG A 523 25.73 15.04 29.74
N LYS A 524 25.89 13.77 29.38
CA LYS A 524 25.73 13.34 28.00
C LYS A 524 24.32 13.61 27.48
N ALA A 525 23.29 13.34 28.28
CA ALA A 525 21.91 13.67 27.93
C ALA A 525 21.69 15.18 27.75
N TYR A 526 22.23 16.00 28.67
CA TYR A 526 22.15 17.45 28.61
C TYR A 526 22.92 18.06 27.43
N ASP A 527 24.11 17.56 27.11
CA ASP A 527 24.90 18.04 25.98
C ASP A 527 24.21 17.74 24.62
N LEU A 528 23.41 16.67 24.56
CA LEU A 528 22.68 16.27 23.36
C LEU A 528 21.41 17.10 23.14
N ALA A 529 20.60 17.32 24.18
CA ALA A 529 19.26 17.89 24.02
C ALA A 529 18.98 19.12 24.92
N GLY A 530 19.88 19.46 25.83
CA GLY A 530 19.74 20.55 26.80
C GLY A 530 18.42 20.48 27.56
N GLY A 531 17.85 21.64 27.86
CA GLY A 531 16.47 21.72 28.33
C GLY A 531 16.23 20.91 29.61
N HIS A 532 15.15 20.15 29.65
CA HIS A 532 14.69 19.41 30.83
C HIS A 532 15.72 18.41 31.43
N PHE A 533 16.74 17.99 30.69
CA PHE A 533 17.82 17.12 31.21
C PHE A 533 18.75 17.85 32.20
N GLY A 534 18.65 19.17 32.34
CA GLY A 534 19.51 19.95 33.23
C GLY A 534 19.22 19.74 34.71
N TYR A 535 17.99 19.37 35.09
CA TYR A 535 17.64 19.12 36.49
C TYR A 535 18.44 17.95 37.08
N CYS A 536 18.47 16.81 36.38
CA CYS A 536 19.21 15.61 36.80
C CYS A 536 20.72 15.89 36.90
N LEU A 537 21.28 16.57 35.89
CA LEU A 537 22.68 16.98 35.87
C LEU A 537 23.01 17.92 37.04
N GLY A 538 22.21 18.97 37.25
CA GLY A 538 22.40 19.93 38.33
C GLY A 538 22.34 19.28 39.71
N THR A 539 21.40 18.35 39.91
CA THR A 539 21.29 17.57 41.14
C THR A 539 22.54 16.71 41.38
N ALA A 540 23.03 16.01 40.35
CA ALA A 540 24.25 15.22 40.47
C ALA A 540 25.50 16.09 40.73
N LEU A 541 25.58 17.27 40.10
CA LEU A 541 26.68 18.23 40.33
C LEU A 541 26.68 18.79 41.76
N ASN A 542 25.50 19.11 42.31
CA ASN A 542 25.36 19.48 43.72
C ASN A 542 25.83 18.37 44.66
N PHE A 543 25.42 17.12 44.39
CA PHE A 543 25.83 15.98 45.20
C PHE A 543 27.35 15.76 45.18
N LEU A 544 27.98 15.97 44.02
CA LEU A 544 29.43 15.87 43.84
C LEU A 544 30.22 17.11 44.31
N GLY A 545 29.55 18.14 44.84
CA GLY A 545 30.19 19.37 45.30
C GLY A 545 30.66 20.32 44.18
N ARG A 546 30.24 20.10 42.94
CA ARG A 546 30.58 20.92 41.76
C ARG A 546 29.59 22.08 41.59
N PHE A 547 29.44 22.87 42.65
CA PHE A 547 28.39 23.88 42.79
C PHE A 547 28.48 25.04 41.78
N GLU A 548 29.69 25.50 41.46
CA GLU A 548 29.89 26.59 40.48
C GLU A 548 29.42 26.20 39.07
N GLU A 549 29.53 24.92 38.73
CA GLU A 549 29.08 24.38 37.45
C GLU A 549 27.58 24.08 37.43
N CYS A 550 27.05 23.61 38.55
CA CYS A 550 25.62 23.40 38.75
C CYS A 550 24.82 24.71 38.55
N ARG A 551 25.33 25.83 39.10
CA ARG A 551 24.58 27.09 39.17
C ARG A 551 23.98 27.55 37.83
N PRO A 552 24.72 27.75 36.73
CA PRO A 552 24.14 28.23 35.48
C PRO A 552 23.08 27.29 34.91
N ILE A 553 23.26 25.97 35.05
CA ILE A 553 22.28 24.95 34.62
C ILE A 553 21.00 25.09 35.44
N MET A 554 21.13 25.20 36.77
CA MET A 554 19.98 25.31 37.67
C MET A 554 19.26 26.65 37.61
N ILE A 555 19.94 27.75 37.25
CA ILE A 555 19.29 29.03 36.94
C ILE A 555 18.35 28.84 35.75
N GLU A 556 18.85 28.27 34.66
CA GLU A 556 18.04 28.03 33.47
C GLU A 556 16.84 27.11 33.76
N GLN A 557 17.05 26.05 34.57
CA GLN A 557 15.97 25.18 35.01
C GLN A 557 14.91 25.95 35.82
N ALA A 558 15.32 26.57 36.93
CA ALA A 558 14.40 27.14 37.90
C ALA A 558 13.69 28.42 37.41
N GLU A 559 14.30 29.17 36.48
CA GLU A 559 13.71 30.41 35.98
C GLU A 559 12.88 30.23 34.71
N ARG A 560 13.25 29.27 33.84
CA ARG A 560 12.69 29.21 32.48
C ARG A 560 11.98 27.90 32.18
N LEU A 561 12.56 26.76 32.56
CA LEU A 561 12.11 25.45 32.08
C LEU A 561 11.14 24.78 33.04
N GLN A 562 11.49 24.77 34.33
CA GLN A 562 10.73 24.13 35.40
C GLN A 562 10.79 24.99 36.66
N PRO A 563 9.95 26.05 36.75
CA PRO A 563 9.93 26.95 37.90
C PRO A 563 9.17 26.33 39.09
N ASP A 564 9.70 25.21 39.60
CA ASP A 564 9.17 24.48 40.74
C ASP A 564 10.07 24.57 41.98
N ALA A 565 9.53 24.16 43.13
CA ALA A 565 10.24 24.25 44.40
C ALA A 565 11.56 23.46 44.40
N MET A 566 11.58 22.29 43.77
CA MET A 566 12.75 21.42 43.71
C MET A 566 13.90 22.07 42.94
N SER A 567 13.63 22.71 41.79
CA SER A 567 14.65 23.37 40.98
C SER A 567 15.23 24.60 41.70
N TRP A 568 14.35 25.40 42.31
CA TRP A 568 14.79 26.54 43.15
C TRP A 568 15.58 26.09 44.37
N PHE A 569 15.22 24.98 44.99
CA PHE A 569 15.99 24.39 46.08
C PHE A 569 17.39 23.96 45.64
N GLN A 570 17.53 23.25 44.52
CA GLN A 570 18.83 22.83 43.99
C GLN A 570 19.71 24.04 43.65
N LEU A 571 19.12 25.12 43.12
CA LEU A 571 19.83 26.39 42.92
C LEU A 571 20.27 27.03 44.26
N GLY A 572 19.41 26.98 45.28
CA GLY A 572 19.73 27.44 46.64
C GLY A 572 20.91 26.68 47.24
N VAL A 573 20.97 25.36 47.04
CA VAL A 573 22.10 24.51 47.47
C VAL A 573 23.40 24.94 46.79
N ALA A 574 23.38 25.15 45.47
CA ALA A 574 24.56 25.59 44.71
C ALA A 574 25.06 26.98 45.17
N ASN A 575 24.14 27.94 45.36
CA ASN A 575 24.48 29.29 45.81
C ASN A 575 25.02 29.29 47.24
N GLY A 576 24.40 28.54 48.14
CA GLY A 576 24.80 28.47 49.55
C GLY A 576 26.22 27.93 49.72
N ASN A 577 26.56 26.84 49.01
CA ASN A 577 27.88 26.24 49.08
C ASN A 577 28.97 27.00 48.33
N THR A 578 28.60 28.02 47.54
CA THR A 578 29.56 28.93 46.89
C THR A 578 29.66 30.29 47.57
N GLY A 579 29.04 30.47 48.74
CA GLY A 579 29.09 31.71 49.52
C GLY A 579 28.22 32.84 48.98
N ARG A 580 27.34 32.57 48.01
CA ARG A 580 26.38 33.53 47.45
C ARG A 580 25.12 33.57 48.32
N THR A 581 25.29 34.05 49.55
CA THR A 581 24.24 34.04 50.58
C THR A 581 22.95 34.73 50.12
N PRO A 582 22.96 35.95 49.54
CA PRO A 582 21.72 36.61 49.11
C PRO A 582 20.94 35.79 48.06
N GLU A 583 21.64 35.22 47.09
CA GLU A 583 21.06 34.41 46.03
C GLU A 583 20.56 33.06 46.54
N ALA A 584 21.24 32.47 47.54
CA ALA A 584 20.79 31.25 48.20
C ALA A 584 19.50 31.47 48.99
N VAL A 585 19.44 32.56 49.78
CA VAL A 585 18.23 32.97 50.52
C VAL A 585 17.07 33.18 49.56
N ALA A 586 17.26 33.97 48.50
CA ALA A 586 16.21 34.24 47.52
C ALA A 586 15.72 32.96 46.84
N ALA A 587 16.62 32.02 46.53
CA ALA A 587 16.25 30.74 45.92
C ALA A 587 15.45 29.84 46.88
N TYR A 588 15.87 29.72 48.15
CA TYR A 588 15.10 28.95 49.14
C TYR A 588 13.76 29.60 49.48
N GLU A 589 13.67 30.92 49.59
CA GLU A 589 12.41 31.63 49.79
C GLU A 589 11.45 31.40 48.62
N LYS A 590 11.94 31.40 47.38
CA LYS A 590 11.14 31.03 46.20
C LYS A 590 10.68 29.58 46.26
N ALA A 591 11.55 28.65 46.65
CA ALA A 591 11.17 27.25 46.80
C ALA A 591 10.04 27.08 47.82
N ILE A 592 10.14 27.71 48.99
CA ILE A 592 9.12 27.70 50.05
C ILE A 592 7.82 28.40 49.61
N ALA A 593 7.92 29.46 48.80
CA ALA A 593 6.74 30.15 48.29
C ALA A 593 5.97 29.29 47.26
N LEU A 594 6.69 28.50 46.45
CA LEU A 594 6.11 27.59 45.47
C LEU A 594 5.54 26.32 46.13
N ASP A 595 6.26 25.76 47.10
CA ASP A 595 5.81 24.64 47.91
C ASP A 595 6.08 24.92 49.39
N PRO A 596 5.06 25.40 50.12
CA PRO A 596 5.16 25.67 51.55
C PRO A 596 5.42 24.41 52.40
N ASP A 597 5.18 23.21 51.86
CA ASP A 597 5.41 21.93 52.55
C ASP A 597 6.79 21.33 52.24
N TYR A 598 7.61 22.02 51.46
CA TYR A 598 8.97 21.61 51.13
C TYR A 598 9.97 21.91 52.27
N ASP A 599 9.89 21.07 53.30
CA ASP A 599 10.64 21.13 54.55
C ASP A 599 12.15 21.35 54.38
N LEU A 600 12.80 20.64 53.45
CA LEU A 600 14.24 20.75 53.18
C LEU A 600 14.67 22.20 52.88
N ALA A 601 13.86 22.98 52.15
CA ALA A 601 14.20 24.38 51.87
C ALA A 601 14.09 25.25 53.13
N MET A 602 13.10 25.02 54.00
CA MET A 602 12.95 25.78 55.25
C MET A 602 14.12 25.51 56.21
N PHE A 603 14.51 24.25 56.39
CA PHE A 603 15.64 23.91 57.24
C PHE A 603 16.97 24.41 56.67
N ASN A 604 17.18 24.30 55.35
CA ASN A 604 18.40 24.81 54.72
C ASN A 604 18.48 26.35 54.73
N LEU A 605 17.35 27.06 54.59
CA LEU A 605 17.31 28.52 54.73
C LEU A 605 17.77 28.97 56.12
N GLY A 606 17.28 28.31 57.18
CA GLY A 606 17.75 28.59 58.54
C GLY A 606 19.26 28.34 58.70
N GLY A 607 19.77 27.27 58.07
CA GLY A 607 21.20 26.97 58.03
C GLY A 607 22.04 28.02 57.30
N ILE A 608 21.54 28.57 56.19
CA ILE A 608 22.20 29.67 55.48
C ILE A 608 22.28 30.92 56.35
N HIS A 609 21.19 31.32 57.00
CA HIS A 609 21.20 32.47 57.90
C HIS A 609 22.17 32.27 59.08
N TRP A 610 22.20 31.05 59.63
CA TRP A 610 23.11 30.69 60.72
C TRP A 610 24.57 30.82 60.29
N ASN A 611 24.94 30.23 59.16
CA ASN A 611 26.30 30.28 58.63
C ASN A 611 26.72 31.71 58.25
N ASN A 612 25.77 32.56 57.88
CA ASN A 612 26.00 33.98 57.60
C ASN A 612 26.04 34.87 58.86
N GLY A 613 25.84 34.29 60.05
CA GLY A 613 25.86 35.01 61.33
C GLY A 613 24.57 35.77 61.67
N ASP A 614 23.51 35.65 60.85
CA ASP A 614 22.19 36.22 61.14
C ASP A 614 21.41 35.25 62.04
N LEU A 615 21.81 35.21 63.31
CA LEU A 615 21.25 34.30 64.30
C LEU A 615 19.76 34.58 64.56
N VAL A 616 19.31 35.82 64.37
CA VAL A 616 17.91 36.22 64.57
C VAL A 616 17.04 35.66 63.46
N ALA A 617 17.44 35.81 62.19
CA ALA A 617 16.72 35.22 61.07
C ALA A 617 16.77 33.69 61.10
N ALA A 618 17.93 33.09 61.40
CA ALA A 618 18.07 31.64 61.54
C ALA A 618 17.11 31.06 62.59
N THR A 619 17.07 31.68 63.77
CA THR A 619 16.16 31.32 64.87
C THR A 619 14.70 31.38 64.43
N ARG A 620 14.31 32.48 63.78
CA ARG A 620 12.94 32.68 63.31
C ARG A 620 12.54 31.62 62.29
N VAL A 621 13.39 31.35 61.29
CA VAL A 621 13.11 30.38 60.22
C VAL A 621 13.05 28.96 60.77
N TRP A 622 14.00 28.55 61.62
CA TRP A 622 13.97 27.21 62.21
C TRP A 622 12.82 27.00 63.20
N ARG A 623 12.40 28.03 63.96
CA ARG A 623 11.20 27.90 64.80
C ARG A 623 9.97 27.61 63.94
N GLN A 624 9.79 28.36 62.85
CA GLN A 624 8.70 28.13 61.89
C GLN A 624 8.79 26.73 61.25
N ALA A 625 9.99 26.31 60.85
CA ALA A 625 10.21 24.99 60.26
C ALA A 625 9.86 23.85 61.23
N ILE A 626 10.21 23.98 62.51
CA ILE A 626 9.96 22.96 63.54
C ILE A 626 8.48 22.93 63.97
N GLU A 627 7.84 24.09 64.05
CA GLU A 627 6.39 24.17 64.29
C GLU A 627 5.61 23.48 63.17
N ARG A 628 6.06 23.67 61.92
CA ARG A 628 5.41 23.09 60.74
C ARG A 628 5.75 21.61 60.52
N PHE A 629 6.99 21.22 60.76
CA PHE A 629 7.50 19.85 60.54
C PHE A 629 8.15 19.31 61.83
N PRO A 630 7.35 18.97 62.84
CA PRO A 630 7.86 18.55 64.15
C PRO A 630 8.65 17.24 64.10
N ASP A 631 8.41 16.41 63.08
CA ASP A 631 9.02 15.08 62.92
C ASP A 631 10.22 15.07 61.95
N HIS A 632 10.64 16.23 61.43
CA HIS A 632 11.79 16.30 60.52
C HIS A 632 13.10 15.92 61.23
N ALA A 633 14.00 15.22 60.52
CA ALA A 633 15.21 14.63 61.09
C ALA A 633 16.14 15.65 61.79
N LEU A 634 16.18 16.90 61.30
CA LEU A 634 17.02 17.95 61.87
C LEU A 634 16.45 18.61 63.14
N VAL A 635 15.19 18.34 63.49
CA VAL A 635 14.52 18.97 64.65
C VAL A 635 15.25 18.64 65.96
N ALA A 636 15.61 17.36 66.16
CA ALA A 636 16.29 16.91 67.36
C ALA A 636 17.67 17.57 67.52
N ASP A 637 18.42 17.66 66.43
CA ASP A 637 19.75 18.28 66.40
C ASP A 637 19.69 19.78 66.68
N ILE A 638 18.73 20.48 66.08
CA ILE A 638 18.53 21.93 66.30
C ILE A 638 18.13 22.18 67.76
N ARG A 639 17.24 21.36 68.33
CA ARG A 639 16.87 21.44 69.77
C ARG A 639 18.04 21.21 70.71
N ALA A 640 18.89 20.23 70.42
CA ALA A 640 20.04 19.92 71.24
C ALA A 640 21.12 21.03 71.19
N ARG A 641 21.38 21.58 70.00
CA ARG A 641 22.43 22.58 69.80
C ARG A 641 22.01 24.00 70.16
N MET A 642 20.70 24.27 70.14
CA MET A 642 20.16 25.61 70.36
C MET A 642 18.94 25.56 71.29
N PRO A 643 19.15 25.20 72.57
CA PRO A 643 18.05 25.06 73.55
C PRO A 643 17.31 26.38 73.80
N LEU A 644 17.91 27.53 73.48
CA LEU A 644 17.31 28.86 73.62
C LEU A 644 16.31 29.22 72.49
N LEU A 645 16.15 28.38 71.46
CA LEU A 645 15.14 28.56 70.40
C LEU A 645 13.73 28.20 70.87
N PHE A 646 13.60 27.44 71.95
CA PHE A 646 12.39 26.76 72.41
C PHE A 646 11.94 27.23 73.79
#